data_AF-A0AAJ0FLB6-F1
#
_entry.id   AF-A0AAJ0FLB6-F1
#
_cell.length_a   1.000
_cell.length_b   1.000
_cell.length_c   1.000
_cell.angle_alpha   90.00
_cell.angle_beta   90.00
_cell.angle_gamma   90.00
#
_symmetry.space_group_name_H-M   'P 1'
#
loop_
_entity.id
_entity.type
_entity.pdbx_description
1 polymer ?
#
loop_
_entity_poly.entity_id
_entity_poly.type
_entity_poly.pdbx_seq_one_letter_code
_entity_poly.pdbx_strand_id
1 'polypeptide(L)'
;MSHRKFEAPRHGSLAFLPRKRAARHRGKVKSFPKDDPKKPVHLTAAMGYKAGMTTIVRDVDRPGAKSHKKEVVEAVTIIDTPPMIVVGLVGYIETPRGLRSLTTVWAEHLSDEIKRRFYKNWYKSKKKAFTKYAKKHSENSGASITRELERIKKYCTVVRVLAHTQIRMTPLKQKKAHLMEIQINGGSVPDKVDFGHGLFEKPVSIDTIFEQDEMIDVIAVTKGHGFVGVTGRWGTKKLPRKTHKGLRKVACIGAWHPSHVQWTVARAGQKGYHHRTSVNHKVYRVGKGDADDNAATEADVTKKQITPMGGFVRYGMVNNDFVMVKGSVPGVKKRVMTLRKSMFIHTSRKALEKVELKWIDTSSEFGHGAFQTAEEKKLFMGTLKKDLALDADSKLAIFSRQTTYVAAPRLLLPLLRTRASVQRARHFSDSPSTDANADRRPAHRSTTRRGWWCRFSTRRSSSNNKTVTATPTSTRPAPPPSAAAMASDDDYMAFLDKANRDPAEGTASALKEKKAGAVEFKAVGKGVSVPEPLVAVAGEGGRFYTSDADEPFVPVALKLGSGSSGLPDEEELAKLIGHPDPAKAEVEIMDPVDWDAGGQYKDVIDAVRRAGEGNDVRVYRVAKGGVRAEYWVLTTTADARLVGLKALAVES
;
A
#
# COMPACT_ATOMS: atom_id res chain seq x y z
N MET A 1 29.98 -29.73 8.05
CA MET A 1 28.98 -28.98 7.24
C MET A 1 29.40 -29.03 5.78
N SER A 2 28.49 -29.40 4.87
CA SER A 2 28.79 -29.36 3.43
C SER A 2 28.72 -27.93 2.91
N HIS A 3 29.69 -27.54 2.08
CA HIS A 3 29.58 -26.32 1.29
C HIS A 3 28.54 -26.50 0.17
N ARG A 4 28.08 -25.38 -0.41
CA ARG A 4 27.15 -25.40 -1.53
C ARG A 4 27.85 -25.93 -2.78
N LYS A 5 27.30 -26.98 -3.42
CA LYS A 5 27.89 -27.65 -4.59
C LYS A 5 28.25 -26.72 -5.76
N PHE A 6 27.40 -25.72 -6.04
CA PHE A 6 27.65 -24.72 -7.10
C PHE A 6 27.37 -23.32 -6.57
N GLU A 7 28.30 -22.41 -6.78
CA GLU A 7 28.15 -21.02 -6.39
C GLU A 7 27.23 -20.27 -7.34
N ALA A 8 26.44 -19.36 -6.78
CA ALA A 8 25.64 -18.42 -7.53
C ALA A 8 25.45 -17.16 -6.69
N PRO A 9 25.32 -15.97 -7.33
CA PRO A 9 25.08 -14.75 -6.62
C PRO A 9 23.77 -14.83 -5.84
N ARG A 10 23.72 -14.08 -4.74
CA ARG A 10 22.55 -13.99 -3.90
C ARG A 10 21.35 -13.38 -4.64
N HIS A 11 20.15 -13.91 -4.41
CA HIS A 11 18.92 -13.30 -4.90
C HIS A 11 18.55 -12.01 -4.14
N GLY A 12 18.74 -10.88 -4.82
CA GLY A 12 18.31 -9.56 -4.39
C GLY A 12 19.21 -8.89 -3.34
N SER A 13 19.44 -7.59 -3.54
CA SER A 13 20.24 -6.77 -2.63
C SER A 13 19.61 -6.63 -1.24
N LEU A 14 20.45 -6.78 -0.21
CA LEU A 14 20.11 -6.61 1.21
C LEU A 14 20.03 -5.14 1.62
N ALA A 15 20.68 -4.23 0.89
CA ALA A 15 20.68 -2.78 1.18
C ALA A 15 19.28 -2.14 1.14
N PHE A 16 18.31 -2.80 0.51
CA PHE A 16 16.93 -2.34 0.39
C PHE A 16 15.97 -3.02 1.38
N LEU A 17 16.49 -3.64 2.44
CA LEU A 17 15.70 -4.13 3.56
C LEU A 17 15.47 -3.03 4.62
N PRO A 18 14.38 -3.11 5.39
CA PRO A 18 13.23 -4.01 5.20
C PRO A 18 12.39 -3.62 3.97
N ARG A 19 11.95 -4.61 3.20
CA ARG A 19 11.07 -4.42 2.02
C ARG A 19 9.61 -4.26 2.46
N LYS A 20 9.30 -3.11 3.06
CA LYS A 20 7.97 -2.71 3.56
C LYS A 20 7.41 -1.51 2.80
N ARG A 21 6.11 -1.25 2.97
CA ARG A 21 5.45 -0.05 2.41
C ARG A 21 6.12 1.22 2.95
N ALA A 22 6.33 2.19 2.08
CA ALA A 22 6.79 3.51 2.44
C ALA A 22 5.76 4.19 3.36
N ALA A 23 6.23 4.83 4.43
CA ALA A 23 5.35 5.54 5.38
C ALA A 23 4.74 6.83 4.80
N ARG A 24 5.30 7.34 3.68
CA ARG A 24 4.88 8.58 3.04
C ARG A 24 4.72 8.35 1.56
N HIS A 25 3.75 9.03 0.94
CA HIS A 25 3.47 8.88 -0.48
C HIS A 25 4.47 9.64 -1.38
N ARG A 26 5.00 10.78 -0.91
CA ARG A 26 6.00 11.58 -1.62
C ARG A 26 7.41 11.04 -1.38
N GLY A 27 8.28 11.18 -2.38
CA GLY A 27 9.72 11.06 -2.21
C GLY A 27 10.26 12.04 -1.15
N LYS A 28 10.75 11.52 -0.02
CA LYS A 28 11.49 12.34 0.95
C LYS A 28 12.94 12.45 0.51
N VAL A 29 13.47 13.66 0.37
CA VAL A 29 14.91 13.89 0.25
C VAL A 29 15.55 13.59 1.61
N LYS A 30 16.43 12.59 1.66
CA LYS A 30 17.15 12.24 2.90
C LYS A 30 18.47 12.99 3.04
N SER A 31 19.06 13.37 1.91
CA SER A 31 20.32 14.11 1.81
C SER A 31 20.19 15.07 0.64
N PHE A 32 20.59 16.32 0.81
CA PHE A 32 20.72 17.29 -0.27
C PHE A 32 22.16 17.27 -0.81
N PRO A 33 22.41 17.82 -2.01
CA PRO A 33 23.77 17.99 -2.52
C PRO A 33 24.64 18.74 -1.51
N LYS A 34 25.95 18.44 -1.52
CA LYS A 34 26.91 19.16 -0.68
C LYS A 34 26.86 20.65 -1.02
N ASP A 35 26.93 21.46 0.03
CA ASP A 35 26.90 22.91 -0.11
C ASP A 35 28.30 23.43 -0.47
N ASP A 36 28.35 24.40 -1.38
CA ASP A 36 29.58 25.03 -1.86
C ASP A 36 29.39 26.56 -1.80
N PRO A 37 29.95 27.24 -0.79
CA PRO A 37 29.77 28.68 -0.58
C PRO A 37 30.24 29.55 -1.75
N LYS A 38 31.11 29.02 -2.63
CA LYS A 38 31.65 29.78 -3.77
C LYS A 38 30.64 29.92 -4.92
N LYS A 39 29.63 29.05 -4.96
CA LYS A 39 28.60 29.07 -6.01
C LYS A 39 27.51 30.09 -5.67
N PRO A 40 26.83 30.65 -6.68
CA PRO A 40 25.67 31.50 -6.45
C PRO A 40 24.59 30.72 -5.70
N VAL A 41 23.78 31.46 -4.94
CA VAL A 41 22.68 30.92 -4.15
C VAL A 41 21.62 30.33 -5.09
N HIS A 42 21.25 29.06 -4.88
CA HIS A 42 20.28 28.37 -5.73
C HIS A 42 19.48 27.29 -4.98
N LEU A 43 18.36 26.89 -5.57
CA LEU A 43 17.54 25.78 -5.09
C LEU A 43 18.04 24.43 -5.61
N THR A 44 17.90 23.40 -4.79
CA THR A 44 18.49 22.08 -5.06
C THR A 44 17.51 21.00 -5.49
N ALA A 45 16.20 21.26 -5.39
CA ALA A 45 15.17 20.26 -5.65
C ALA A 45 13.83 20.90 -6.05
N ALA A 46 13.03 20.15 -6.80
CA ALA A 46 11.67 20.51 -7.16
C ALA A 46 10.70 19.32 -7.05
N MET A 47 9.40 19.58 -7.17
CA MET A 47 8.37 18.54 -7.26
C MET A 47 7.70 18.56 -8.63
N GLY A 48 7.41 17.37 -9.14
CA GLY A 48 6.60 17.18 -10.35
C GLY A 48 5.72 15.94 -10.23
N TYR A 49 4.89 15.71 -11.24
CA TYR A 49 3.98 14.58 -11.32
C TYR A 49 4.28 13.76 -12.57
N LYS A 50 4.37 12.44 -12.41
CA LYS A 50 4.60 11.55 -13.54
C LYS A 50 3.40 11.58 -14.49
N ALA A 51 3.54 12.15 -15.68
CA ALA A 51 2.47 12.19 -16.67
C ALA A 51 2.40 10.87 -17.44
N GLY A 52 3.49 10.53 -18.11
CA GLY A 52 3.60 9.35 -18.97
C GLY A 52 5.01 9.12 -19.44
N MET A 53 5.14 8.25 -20.44
CA MET A 53 6.38 8.00 -21.15
C MET A 53 6.08 8.09 -22.64
N THR A 54 7.09 8.44 -23.42
CA THR A 54 7.07 8.46 -24.88
C THR A 54 8.46 8.06 -25.38
N THR A 55 8.69 8.09 -26.69
CA THR A 55 10.00 7.87 -27.31
C THR A 55 10.48 9.12 -28.03
N ILE A 56 11.80 9.22 -28.17
CA ILE A 56 12.46 10.29 -28.91
C ILE A 56 13.47 9.69 -29.88
N VAL A 57 13.82 10.45 -30.91
CA VAL A 57 15.02 10.23 -31.73
C VAL A 57 16.02 11.33 -31.44
N ARG A 58 17.28 10.96 -31.26
CA ARG A 58 18.40 11.87 -31.13
C ARG A 58 19.64 11.31 -31.80
N ASP A 59 20.56 12.19 -32.17
CA ASP A 59 21.91 11.77 -32.53
C ASP A 59 22.73 11.46 -31.28
N VAL A 60 23.63 10.48 -31.42
CA VAL A 60 24.56 10.11 -30.36
C VAL A 60 25.95 10.62 -30.70
N ASP A 61 26.38 11.67 -29.99
CA ASP A 61 27.76 12.14 -30.06
C ASP A 61 28.63 11.49 -28.97
N ARG A 62 29.09 10.27 -29.26
CA ARG A 62 30.02 9.54 -28.39
C ARG A 62 31.17 8.91 -29.19
N PRO A 63 32.31 9.60 -29.36
CA PRO A 63 33.47 9.06 -30.05
C PRO A 63 33.89 7.70 -29.47
N GLY A 64 34.04 6.70 -30.35
CA GLY A 64 34.38 5.31 -30.00
C GLY A 64 33.16 4.38 -29.78
N ALA A 65 31.94 4.90 -29.71
CA ALA A 65 30.74 4.07 -29.67
C ALA A 65 30.32 3.63 -31.09
N LYS A 66 29.80 2.40 -31.25
CA LYS A 66 29.24 1.92 -32.53
C LYS A 66 28.07 2.77 -33.06
N SER A 67 27.41 3.49 -32.15
CA SER A 67 26.29 4.39 -32.42
C SER A 67 26.72 5.85 -32.61
N HIS A 68 28.03 6.16 -32.63
CA HIS A 68 28.50 7.53 -32.84
C HIS A 68 28.00 8.07 -34.17
N LYS A 69 27.43 9.29 -34.17
CA LYS A 69 26.81 9.93 -35.35
C LYS A 69 25.70 9.10 -35.99
N LYS A 70 25.04 8.24 -35.21
CA LYS A 70 23.84 7.52 -35.62
C LYS A 70 22.67 7.97 -34.77
N GLU A 71 21.51 7.94 -35.39
CA GLU A 71 20.24 8.16 -34.74
C GLU A 71 19.90 6.99 -33.82
N VAL A 72 19.47 7.30 -32.60
CA VAL A 72 19.04 6.30 -31.63
C VAL A 72 17.68 6.70 -31.09
N VAL A 73 16.79 5.72 -31.04
CA VAL A 73 15.49 5.83 -30.36
C VAL A 73 15.69 5.56 -28.88
N GLU A 74 15.24 6.48 -28.04
CA GLU A 74 15.29 6.30 -26.59
C GLU A 74 13.93 6.54 -25.93
N ALA A 75 13.59 5.71 -24.95
CA ALA A 75 12.41 5.92 -24.13
C ALA A 75 12.66 7.05 -23.12
N VAL A 76 11.66 7.91 -22.93
CA VAL A 76 11.69 9.06 -22.01
C VAL A 76 10.46 9.07 -21.11
N THR A 77 10.60 9.65 -19.93
CA THR A 77 9.45 9.97 -19.05
C THR A 77 9.18 11.47 -19.08
N ILE A 78 7.91 11.84 -19.27
CA ILE A 78 7.43 13.21 -19.10
C ILE A 78 6.93 13.42 -17.67
N ILE A 79 7.47 14.44 -17.01
CA ILE A 79 7.12 14.85 -15.66
C ILE A 79 6.54 16.26 -15.74
N ASP A 80 5.24 16.38 -15.43
CA ASP A 80 4.51 17.65 -15.36
C ASP A 80 4.93 18.40 -14.09
N THR A 81 5.47 19.59 -14.24
CA THR A 81 6.10 20.40 -13.19
C THR A 81 5.45 21.79 -13.12
N PRO A 82 4.22 21.90 -12.56
CA PRO A 82 3.64 23.20 -12.30
C PRO A 82 4.54 23.99 -11.34
N PRO A 83 4.58 25.34 -11.45
CA PRO A 83 5.44 26.16 -10.61
C PRO A 83 5.14 25.95 -9.13
N MET A 84 6.18 25.99 -8.30
CA MET A 84 6.07 25.83 -6.85
C MET A 84 6.01 27.20 -6.19
N ILE A 85 5.13 27.40 -5.21
CA ILE A 85 5.14 28.63 -4.42
C ILE A 85 5.99 28.42 -3.17
N VAL A 86 6.93 29.33 -2.92
CA VAL A 86 7.68 29.38 -1.67
C VAL A 86 6.85 30.12 -0.61
N VAL A 87 6.70 29.51 0.56
CA VAL A 87 5.78 29.95 1.63
C VAL A 87 6.45 30.10 2.98
N GLY A 88 7.74 29.80 3.09
CA GLY A 88 8.44 29.90 4.35
C GLY A 88 9.90 29.48 4.25
N LEU A 89 10.60 29.64 5.37
CA LEU A 89 12.02 29.40 5.52
C LEU A 89 12.28 28.75 6.87
N VAL A 90 13.15 27.74 6.89
CA VAL A 90 13.52 26.95 8.07
C VAL A 90 15.03 27.05 8.24
N GLY A 91 15.44 27.51 9.42
CA GLY A 91 16.85 27.50 9.83
C GLY A 91 17.18 26.25 10.64
N TYR A 92 18.31 25.62 10.34
CA TYR A 92 18.83 24.46 11.07
C TYR A 92 20.17 24.79 11.73
N ILE A 93 20.27 24.44 13.01
CA ILE A 93 21.50 24.49 13.79
C ILE A 93 22.13 23.10 13.78
N GLU A 94 23.45 23.05 13.62
CA GLU A 94 24.24 21.86 13.86
C GLU A 94 24.47 21.68 15.36
N THR A 95 23.99 20.56 15.89
CA THR A 95 24.24 20.15 17.27
C THR A 95 25.03 18.84 17.27
N PRO A 96 25.68 18.45 18.37
CA PRO A 96 26.38 17.17 18.45
C PRO A 96 25.49 15.94 18.18
N ARG A 97 24.16 16.07 18.30
CA ARG A 97 23.18 15.02 17.97
C ARG A 97 22.70 15.04 16.51
N GLY A 98 23.16 16.00 15.72
CA GLY A 98 22.74 16.27 14.35
C GLY A 98 22.02 17.61 14.16
N LEU A 99 21.42 17.81 12.99
CA LEU A 99 20.71 19.04 12.64
C LEU A 99 19.39 19.16 13.41
N ARG A 100 19.18 20.29 14.07
CA ARG A 100 17.94 20.65 14.77
C ARG A 100 17.34 21.91 14.16
N SER A 101 16.04 21.90 13.88
CA SER A 101 15.33 23.11 13.44
C SER A 101 15.33 24.16 14.55
N LEU A 102 15.80 25.37 14.26
CA LEU A 102 15.79 26.50 15.18
C LEU A 102 14.44 27.21 15.15
N THR A 103 14.09 27.74 13.98
CA THR A 103 12.88 28.54 13.74
C THR A 103 12.37 28.29 12.33
N THR A 104 11.06 28.46 12.15
CA THR A 104 10.39 28.43 10.85
C THR A 104 9.65 29.74 10.68
N VAL A 105 10.06 30.52 9.69
CA VAL A 105 9.36 31.72 9.25
C VAL A 105 8.40 31.33 8.14
N TRP A 106 7.16 31.80 8.19
CA TRP A 106 6.17 31.65 7.11
C TRP A 106 5.87 32.99 6.46
N ALA A 107 5.45 32.93 5.20
CA ALA A 107 4.89 34.04 4.45
C ALA A 107 3.54 34.49 5.04
N GLU A 108 3.13 35.71 4.70
CA GLU A 108 1.91 36.33 5.21
C GLU A 108 0.65 35.69 4.61
N HIS A 109 0.64 35.57 3.28
CA HIS A 109 -0.49 35.08 2.52
C HIS A 109 -0.27 33.66 2.02
N LEU A 110 -0.91 32.71 2.71
CA LEU A 110 -0.91 31.31 2.31
C LEU A 110 -2.17 30.93 1.52
N SER A 111 -1.95 30.28 0.38
CA SER A 111 -3.01 29.73 -0.46
C SER A 111 -3.87 28.67 0.25
N ASP A 112 -5.12 28.51 -0.19
CA ASP A 112 -6.01 27.47 0.35
C ASP A 112 -5.50 26.04 0.06
N GLU A 113 -4.74 25.85 -1.02
CA GLU A 113 -4.17 24.54 -1.38
C GLU A 113 -3.18 24.02 -0.35
N ILE A 114 -2.33 24.89 0.19
CA ILE A 114 -1.42 24.54 1.27
C ILE A 114 -2.14 24.49 2.62
N LYS A 115 -3.12 25.36 2.89
CA LYS A 115 -3.91 25.28 4.13
C LYS A 115 -4.62 23.93 4.25
N ARG A 116 -5.10 23.36 3.12
CA ARG A 116 -5.62 21.97 3.07
C ARG A 116 -4.62 20.92 3.55
N ARG A 117 -3.31 21.19 3.54
CA ARG A 117 -2.27 20.28 4.04
C ARG A 117 -2.48 19.92 5.50
N PHE A 118 -2.87 20.93 6.29
CA PHE A 118 -3.02 20.87 7.75
C PHE A 118 -4.34 20.25 8.21
N TYR A 119 -5.27 19.98 7.28
CA TYR A 119 -6.54 19.34 7.58
C TYR A 119 -6.62 17.93 6.98
N LYS A 120 -7.28 17.02 7.71
CA LYS A 120 -7.76 15.75 7.14
C LYS A 120 -9.04 15.99 6.34
N ASN A 121 -9.99 16.71 6.91
CA ASN A 121 -11.23 17.11 6.25
C ASN A 121 -11.32 18.65 6.17
N TRP A 122 -11.11 19.20 4.96
CA TRP A 122 -11.16 20.64 4.73
C TRP A 122 -12.59 21.20 4.80
N TYR A 123 -13.56 20.49 4.23
CA TYR A 123 -14.94 20.96 4.07
C TYR A 123 -15.64 21.18 5.42
N LYS A 124 -15.48 20.23 6.36
CA LYS A 124 -16.08 20.31 7.70
C LYS A 124 -15.30 21.21 8.68
N SER A 125 -14.15 21.74 8.27
CA SER A 125 -13.30 22.55 9.15
C SER A 125 -13.68 24.02 9.12
N LYS A 126 -13.41 24.75 10.21
CA LYS A 126 -13.52 26.22 10.27
C LYS A 126 -12.40 26.96 9.50
N LYS A 127 -11.45 26.23 8.89
CA LYS A 127 -10.34 26.73 8.06
C LYS A 127 -9.47 27.80 8.75
N LYS A 128 -9.27 27.72 10.07
CA LYS A 128 -8.52 28.69 10.89
C LYS A 128 -6.98 28.50 10.90
N ALA A 129 -6.42 27.80 9.92
CA ALA A 129 -4.96 27.59 9.88
C ALA A 129 -4.29 28.90 9.46
N PHE A 130 -3.22 29.29 10.17
CA PHE A 130 -2.45 30.52 9.95
C PHE A 130 -3.20 31.86 10.14
N THR A 131 -4.45 31.87 10.58
CA THR A 131 -5.19 33.14 10.77
C THR A 131 -4.60 34.03 11.87
N LYS A 132 -4.07 33.43 12.96
CA LYS A 132 -3.37 34.17 14.02
C LYS A 132 -1.97 34.60 13.57
N TYR A 133 -1.32 33.78 12.74
CA TYR A 133 0.02 34.06 12.24
C TYR A 133 -0.01 35.26 11.28
N ALA A 134 -0.97 35.32 10.36
CA ALA A 134 -1.16 36.47 9.47
C ALA A 134 -1.41 37.77 10.25
N LYS A 135 -2.23 37.73 11.32
CA LYS A 135 -2.42 38.89 12.20
C LYS A 135 -1.12 39.34 12.87
N LYS A 136 -0.35 38.40 13.43
CA LYS A 136 0.96 38.67 14.03
C LYS A 136 1.97 39.22 13.01
N HIS A 137 1.85 38.83 11.73
CA HIS A 137 2.67 39.34 10.64
C HIS A 137 2.38 40.83 10.39
N SER A 138 1.09 41.21 10.38
CA SER A 138 0.65 42.60 10.22
C SER A 138 0.88 43.49 11.44
N GLU A 139 0.90 42.93 12.65
CA GLU A 139 1.13 43.66 13.90
C GLU A 139 2.61 44.08 14.05
N ASN A 140 2.87 45.30 14.55
CA ASN A 140 4.21 45.84 14.80
C ASN A 140 5.18 45.75 13.58
N SER A 141 4.67 45.98 12.38
CA SER A 141 5.44 46.01 11.12
C SER A 141 6.30 44.75 10.88
N GLY A 142 5.83 43.58 11.35
CA GLY A 142 6.56 42.33 11.15
C GLY A 142 7.86 42.19 11.97
N ALA A 143 8.12 43.05 12.97
CA ALA A 143 9.35 43.03 13.75
C ALA A 143 9.70 41.65 14.35
N SER A 144 8.67 40.87 14.71
CA SER A 144 8.87 39.51 15.22
C SER A 144 9.49 38.56 14.19
N ILE A 145 9.21 38.78 12.91
CA ILE A 145 9.69 37.97 11.79
C ILE A 145 11.10 38.39 11.40
N THR A 146 11.38 39.69 11.35
CA THR A 146 12.73 40.21 11.15
C THR A 146 13.67 39.64 12.22
N ARG A 147 13.25 39.63 13.49
CA ARG A 147 13.99 38.99 14.58
C ARG A 147 14.21 37.48 14.36
N GLU A 148 13.21 36.77 13.84
CA GLU A 148 13.35 35.34 13.53
C GLU A 148 14.31 35.09 12.36
N LEU A 149 14.31 35.95 11.34
CA LEU A 149 15.24 35.91 10.21
C LEU A 149 16.67 36.20 10.66
N GLU A 150 16.88 37.22 11.50
CA GLU A 150 18.19 37.54 12.11
C GLU A 150 18.72 36.37 12.95
N ARG A 151 17.85 35.69 13.71
CA ARG A 151 18.24 34.46 14.43
C ARG A 151 18.71 33.37 13.49
N ILE A 152 18.10 33.23 12.31
CA ILE A 152 18.53 32.25 11.31
C ILE A 152 19.91 32.64 10.77
N LYS A 153 20.09 33.92 10.39
CA LYS A 153 21.40 34.44 9.92
C LYS A 153 22.52 34.21 10.93
N LYS A 154 22.25 34.38 12.23
CA LYS A 154 23.26 34.29 13.30
C LYS A 154 23.65 32.85 13.68
N TYR A 155 22.67 31.95 13.81
CA TYR A 155 22.92 30.64 14.46
C TYR A 155 22.86 29.45 13.51
N CYS A 156 22.23 29.57 12.34
CA CYS A 156 21.97 28.41 11.49
C CYS A 156 23.11 28.16 10.52
N THR A 157 23.42 26.88 10.29
CA THR A 157 24.39 26.45 9.27
C THR A 157 23.70 26.08 7.97
N VAL A 158 22.49 25.53 8.05
CA VAL A 158 21.70 25.10 6.90
C VAL A 158 20.38 25.85 6.85
N VAL A 159 20.06 26.39 5.68
CA VAL A 159 18.81 27.10 5.40
C VAL A 159 17.99 26.32 4.37
N ARG A 160 16.70 26.16 4.62
CA ARG A 160 15.77 25.50 3.70
C ARG A 160 14.52 26.33 3.48
N VAL A 161 14.05 26.41 2.24
CA VAL A 161 12.74 26.99 1.94
C VAL A 161 11.66 25.93 2.01
N LEU A 162 10.48 26.35 2.45
CA LEU A 162 9.26 25.58 2.38
C LEU A 162 8.55 25.94 1.09
N ALA A 163 8.44 24.99 0.17
CA ALA A 163 7.75 25.17 -1.09
C ALA A 163 6.59 24.18 -1.22
N HIS A 164 5.49 24.61 -1.83
CA HIS A 164 4.38 23.74 -2.16
C HIS A 164 4.06 23.71 -3.64
N THR A 165 3.60 22.55 -4.11
CA THR A 165 3.07 22.40 -5.48
C THR A 165 1.76 23.15 -5.64
N GLN A 166 1.49 23.66 -6.85
CA GLN A 166 0.16 24.09 -7.29
C GLN A 166 -0.57 22.94 -8.00
N ILE A 167 -1.35 22.17 -7.25
CA ILE A 167 -1.92 20.92 -7.80
C ILE A 167 -3.16 21.17 -8.66
N ARG A 168 -3.84 22.31 -8.51
CA ARG A 168 -5.02 22.66 -9.31
C ARG A 168 -4.71 22.92 -10.79
N MET A 169 -3.45 23.26 -11.09
CA MET A 169 -2.97 23.41 -12.47
C MET A 169 -2.74 22.07 -13.17
N THR A 170 -2.76 20.95 -12.42
CA THR A 170 -2.63 19.60 -12.99
C THR A 170 -4.02 19.00 -13.23
N PRO A 171 -4.18 18.04 -14.16
CA PRO A 171 -5.45 17.33 -14.39
C PRO A 171 -5.86 16.37 -13.24
N LEU A 172 -5.22 16.49 -12.07
CA LEU A 172 -5.45 15.60 -10.93
C LEU A 172 -6.67 16.02 -10.11
N LYS A 173 -7.46 15.03 -9.67
CA LYS A 173 -8.60 15.27 -8.78
C LYS A 173 -8.19 15.80 -7.38
N GLN A 174 -6.93 15.60 -6.99
CA GLN A 174 -6.44 15.99 -5.68
C GLN A 174 -6.25 17.51 -5.62
N LYS A 175 -6.89 18.19 -4.65
CA LYS A 175 -6.77 19.64 -4.42
C LYS A 175 -5.79 20.02 -3.29
N LYS A 176 -5.22 19.01 -2.61
CA LYS A 176 -4.34 19.17 -1.46
C LYS A 176 -2.90 19.27 -1.93
N ALA A 177 -2.23 20.40 -1.68
CA ALA A 177 -0.85 20.59 -2.11
C ALA A 177 0.14 19.67 -1.36
N HIS A 178 1.27 19.42 -2.01
CA HIS A 178 2.42 18.77 -1.41
C HIS A 178 3.40 19.84 -0.93
N LEU A 179 3.66 19.89 0.38
CA LEU A 179 4.62 20.82 1.01
C LEU A 179 5.96 20.12 1.26
N MET A 180 7.06 20.62 0.72
CA MET A 180 8.40 20.10 0.96
C MET A 180 9.36 21.18 1.43
N GLU A 181 10.43 20.76 2.11
CA GLU A 181 11.61 21.59 2.31
C GLU A 181 12.57 21.38 1.13
N ILE A 182 13.14 22.46 0.62
CA ILE A 182 14.21 22.47 -0.38
C ILE A 182 15.40 23.19 0.26
N GLN A 183 16.57 22.58 0.23
CA GLN A 183 17.78 23.22 0.76
C GLN A 183 18.29 24.27 -0.22
N ILE A 184 18.66 25.43 0.30
CA ILE A 184 19.37 26.46 -0.44
C ILE A 184 20.86 26.21 -0.26
N ASN A 185 21.58 26.09 -1.38
CA ASN A 185 23.03 25.95 -1.41
C ASN A 185 23.66 27.16 -2.11
N GLY A 186 24.94 27.42 -1.86
CA GLY A 186 25.69 28.56 -2.41
C GLY A 186 25.70 29.77 -1.48
N GLY A 187 26.72 30.63 -1.63
CA GLY A 187 26.88 31.87 -0.89
C GLY A 187 27.03 31.72 0.64
N SER A 188 26.97 32.86 1.33
CA SER A 188 26.97 32.92 2.79
C SER A 188 25.57 32.62 3.36
N VAL A 189 25.47 32.32 4.67
CA VAL A 189 24.17 32.07 5.32
C VAL A 189 23.23 33.28 5.22
N PRO A 190 23.67 34.53 5.43
CA PRO A 190 22.86 35.73 5.17
C PRO A 190 22.27 35.75 3.75
N ASP A 191 23.10 35.53 2.72
CA ASP A 191 22.66 35.55 1.32
C ASP A 191 21.58 34.50 1.06
N LYS A 192 21.69 33.31 1.67
CA LYS A 192 20.67 32.26 1.58
C LYS A 192 19.34 32.68 2.21
N VAL A 193 19.39 33.38 3.35
CA VAL A 193 18.18 33.86 4.01
C VAL A 193 17.51 34.94 3.17
N ASP A 194 18.28 35.88 2.62
CA ASP A 194 17.76 36.98 1.80
C ASP A 194 17.20 36.47 0.48
N PHE A 195 17.88 35.52 -0.17
CA PHE A 195 17.37 34.82 -1.35
C PHE A 195 16.05 34.08 -1.04
N GLY A 196 16.02 33.30 0.05
CA GLY A 196 14.83 32.54 0.42
C GLY A 196 13.64 33.41 0.81
N HIS A 197 13.88 34.53 1.50
CA HIS A 197 12.87 35.52 1.85
C HIS A 197 12.36 36.27 0.61
N GLY A 198 13.25 36.64 -0.31
CA GLY A 198 12.90 37.30 -1.58
C GLY A 198 12.00 36.47 -2.49
N LEU A 199 11.96 35.15 -2.29
CA LEU A 199 11.09 34.21 -3.01
C LEU A 199 9.71 34.01 -2.35
N PHE A 200 9.43 34.59 -1.19
CA PHE A 200 8.14 34.39 -0.51
C PHE A 200 6.97 34.82 -1.41
N GLU A 201 5.95 33.95 -1.46
CA GLU A 201 4.70 34.12 -2.23
C GLU A 201 4.89 34.15 -3.74
N LYS A 202 6.11 34.01 -4.24
CA LYS A 202 6.42 33.98 -5.67
C LYS A 202 6.43 32.55 -6.22
N PRO A 203 5.99 32.37 -7.48
CA PRO A 203 6.13 31.10 -8.18
C PRO A 203 7.59 30.89 -8.59
N VAL A 204 8.09 29.69 -8.33
CA VAL A 204 9.39 29.19 -8.79
C VAL A 204 9.14 28.19 -9.90
N SER A 205 9.56 28.54 -11.12
CA SER A 205 9.50 27.70 -12.30
C SER A 205 10.69 26.72 -12.34
N ILE A 206 10.53 25.64 -13.11
CA ILE A 206 11.46 24.50 -13.07
C ILE A 206 12.82 24.78 -13.75
N ASP A 207 12.81 25.67 -14.74
CA ASP A 207 13.97 26.20 -15.48
C ASP A 207 14.95 26.97 -14.60
N THR A 208 14.47 27.63 -13.53
CA THR A 208 15.34 28.30 -12.56
C THR A 208 16.12 27.32 -11.68
N ILE A 209 15.71 26.03 -11.65
CA ILE A 209 16.31 25.00 -10.80
C ILE A 209 17.17 24.05 -11.62
N PHE A 210 16.66 23.56 -12.75
CA PHE A 210 17.33 22.58 -13.58
C PHE A 210 17.56 23.10 -14.98
N GLU A 211 18.72 22.78 -15.51
CA GLU A 211 19.12 23.11 -16.87
C GLU A 211 18.87 21.92 -17.80
N GLN A 212 18.72 22.20 -19.10
CA GLN A 212 18.78 21.17 -20.12
C GLN A 212 20.15 20.48 -20.08
N ASP A 213 20.19 19.18 -20.36
CA ASP A 213 21.39 18.36 -20.28
C ASP A 213 22.00 18.19 -18.88
N GLU A 214 21.34 18.63 -17.81
CA GLU A 214 21.78 18.30 -16.45
C GLU A 214 21.45 16.84 -16.10
N MET A 215 22.25 16.23 -15.21
CA MET A 215 21.95 14.95 -14.59
C MET A 215 21.27 15.18 -13.24
N ILE A 216 20.07 14.62 -13.10
CA ILE A 216 19.23 14.76 -11.92
C ILE A 216 18.96 13.42 -11.24
N ASP A 217 18.58 13.51 -9.98
CA ASP A 217 18.10 12.38 -9.19
C ASP A 217 16.60 12.47 -9.01
N VAL A 218 15.94 11.33 -9.19
CA VAL A 218 14.48 11.23 -9.14
C VAL A 218 14.07 10.38 -7.94
N ILE A 219 13.46 11.05 -6.96
CA ILE A 219 13.07 10.45 -5.69
C ILE A 219 11.56 10.26 -5.66
N ALA A 220 11.13 9.01 -5.62
CA ALA A 220 9.72 8.68 -5.64
C ALA A 220 9.42 7.35 -4.94
N VAL A 221 8.14 7.07 -4.75
CA VAL A 221 7.67 5.77 -4.26
C VAL A 221 7.38 4.88 -5.46
N THR A 222 7.79 3.61 -5.43
CA THR A 222 7.55 2.64 -6.53
C THR A 222 6.09 2.21 -6.63
N LYS A 223 5.66 1.70 -7.80
CA LYS A 223 4.33 1.09 -7.95
C LYS A 223 4.14 -0.03 -6.92
N GLY A 224 2.96 -0.08 -6.29
CA GLY A 224 2.61 -1.13 -5.34
C GLY A 224 2.13 -2.38 -6.07
N HIS A 225 2.56 -3.55 -5.60
CA HIS A 225 2.13 -4.85 -6.12
C HIS A 225 1.52 -5.75 -5.02
N GLY A 226 1.23 -5.18 -3.84
CA GLY A 226 0.62 -5.92 -2.73
C GLY A 226 1.54 -6.97 -2.11
N PHE A 227 0.93 -8.01 -1.55
CA PHE A 227 1.62 -9.19 -1.03
C PHE A 227 2.03 -10.10 -2.19
N VAL A 228 3.32 -10.45 -2.29
CA VAL A 228 3.87 -11.24 -3.38
C VAL A 228 4.72 -12.38 -2.82
N GLY A 229 4.60 -13.56 -3.44
CA GLY A 229 5.41 -14.74 -3.15
C GLY A 229 6.90 -14.54 -3.41
N VAL A 230 7.73 -15.51 -2.99
CA VAL A 230 9.19 -15.35 -3.00
C VAL A 230 9.75 -15.14 -4.41
N THR A 231 9.28 -15.92 -5.40
CA THR A 231 9.70 -15.82 -6.80
C THR A 231 9.47 -14.41 -7.36
N GLY A 232 8.27 -13.86 -7.20
CA GLY A 232 7.95 -12.54 -7.71
C GLY A 232 8.64 -11.40 -6.94
N ARG A 233 8.86 -11.57 -5.63
CA ARG A 233 9.44 -10.54 -4.76
C ARG A 233 10.96 -10.45 -4.83
N TRP A 234 11.64 -11.59 -4.96
CA TRP A 234 13.10 -11.72 -4.89
C TRP A 234 13.76 -12.25 -6.16
N GLY A 235 12.98 -12.78 -7.13
CA GLY A 235 13.53 -13.35 -8.36
C GLY A 235 14.19 -14.72 -8.14
N THR A 236 13.73 -15.50 -7.16
CA THR A 236 14.25 -16.85 -6.92
C THR A 236 13.85 -17.80 -8.04
N LYS A 237 14.70 -18.78 -8.34
CA LYS A 237 14.38 -19.85 -9.31
C LYS A 237 13.14 -20.63 -8.84
N LYS A 238 12.25 -20.97 -9.76
CA LYS A 238 11.11 -21.87 -9.49
C LYS A 238 11.62 -23.30 -9.31
N LEU A 239 10.98 -24.06 -8.44
CA LEU A 239 11.28 -25.49 -8.24
C LEU A 239 10.77 -26.33 -9.43
N PRO A 240 11.28 -27.56 -9.61
CA PRO A 240 10.82 -28.47 -10.67
C PRO A 240 9.30 -28.71 -10.60
N ARG A 241 8.69 -28.98 -11.76
CA ARG A 241 7.24 -29.18 -11.90
C ARG A 241 6.68 -30.26 -10.97
N LYS A 242 7.44 -31.33 -10.73
CA LYS A 242 7.05 -32.48 -9.89
C LYS A 242 7.16 -32.23 -8.37
N THR A 243 7.44 -30.99 -7.95
CA THR A 243 7.58 -30.68 -6.52
C THR A 243 6.22 -30.70 -5.82
N HIS A 244 6.10 -31.51 -4.78
CA HIS A 244 4.89 -31.56 -3.95
C HIS A 244 4.73 -30.28 -3.09
N LYS A 245 3.48 -29.89 -2.80
CA LYS A 245 3.13 -28.67 -2.06
C LYS A 245 3.63 -27.37 -2.73
N GLY A 246 3.69 -27.33 -4.06
CA GLY A 246 3.90 -26.13 -4.86
C GLY A 246 5.35 -25.79 -5.22
N LEU A 247 5.50 -25.05 -6.33
CA LEU A 247 6.78 -24.79 -7.00
C LEU A 247 7.33 -23.36 -6.85
N ARG A 248 6.52 -22.40 -6.39
CA ARG A 248 6.89 -20.96 -6.27
C ARG A 248 7.35 -20.60 -4.85
N LYS A 249 8.19 -21.46 -4.28
CA LYS A 249 8.75 -21.34 -2.92
C LYS A 249 10.26 -21.50 -2.94
N VAL A 250 10.90 -21.18 -1.82
CA VAL A 250 12.29 -21.56 -1.55
C VAL A 250 12.27 -22.89 -0.84
N ALA A 251 13.09 -23.85 -1.28
CA ALA A 251 13.10 -25.20 -0.71
C ALA A 251 13.73 -25.22 0.70
N CYS A 252 14.97 -24.74 0.84
CA CYS A 252 15.67 -24.67 2.11
C CYS A 252 15.69 -23.23 2.64
N ILE A 253 15.17 -23.00 3.85
CA ILE A 253 15.09 -21.67 4.49
C ILE A 253 16.25 -21.39 5.46
N GLY A 254 17.17 -22.34 5.65
CA GLY A 254 18.31 -22.25 6.56
C GLY A 254 18.89 -23.63 6.83
N ALA A 255 20.13 -23.67 7.34
CA ALA A 255 20.69 -24.89 7.93
C ALA A 255 20.05 -25.15 9.31
N TRP A 256 20.34 -26.30 9.92
CA TRP A 256 19.90 -26.59 11.29
C TRP A 256 20.43 -25.55 12.28
N HIS A 257 21.73 -25.30 12.25
CA HIS A 257 22.38 -24.30 13.09
C HIS A 257 22.77 -23.09 12.23
N PRO A 258 22.41 -21.85 12.62
CA PRO A 258 21.70 -21.46 13.83
C PRO A 258 20.19 -21.79 13.79
N SER A 259 19.59 -22.11 14.93
CA SER A 259 18.19 -22.53 15.10
C SER A 259 17.15 -21.41 14.94
N HIS A 260 17.34 -20.55 13.94
CA HIS A 260 16.39 -19.53 13.54
C HIS A 260 16.54 -19.19 12.05
N VAL A 261 15.47 -18.74 11.43
CA VAL A 261 15.51 -18.28 10.03
C VAL A 261 16.24 -16.95 9.96
N GLN A 262 17.35 -16.90 9.22
CA GLN A 262 18.09 -15.65 9.04
C GLN A 262 17.27 -14.62 8.23
N TRP A 263 17.40 -13.35 8.62
CA TRP A 263 16.74 -12.22 7.93
C TRP A 263 17.18 -12.04 6.47
N THR A 264 18.33 -12.63 6.11
CA THR A 264 18.86 -12.65 4.74
C THR A 264 18.01 -13.54 3.84
N VAL A 265 17.32 -14.55 4.36
CA VAL A 265 16.58 -15.52 3.56
C VAL A 265 15.41 -14.86 2.83
N ALA A 266 15.25 -15.19 1.55
CA ALA A 266 14.18 -14.63 0.74
C ALA A 266 12.81 -15.17 1.20
N ARG A 267 11.94 -14.27 1.68
CA ARG A 267 10.57 -14.60 2.14
C ARG A 267 9.50 -13.83 1.36
N ALA A 268 8.28 -14.37 1.33
CA ALA A 268 7.11 -13.70 0.76
C ALA A 268 6.76 -12.44 1.55
N GLY A 269 5.99 -11.53 0.96
CA GLY A 269 5.54 -10.31 1.62
C GLY A 269 5.36 -9.14 0.65
N GLN A 270 5.32 -7.92 1.19
CA GLN A 270 5.11 -6.71 0.39
C GLN A 270 6.13 -6.58 -0.75
N LYS A 271 5.64 -6.34 -1.98
CA LYS A 271 6.43 -5.91 -3.13
C LYS A 271 5.93 -4.55 -3.63
N GLY A 272 6.86 -3.63 -3.82
CA GLY A 272 6.54 -2.30 -4.34
C GLY A 272 5.91 -1.39 -3.29
N TYR A 273 5.62 -0.14 -3.67
CA TYR A 273 5.33 0.94 -2.74
C TYR A 273 6.51 1.21 -1.79
N HIS A 274 7.74 1.12 -2.30
CA HIS A 274 8.96 1.42 -1.56
C HIS A 274 9.48 2.81 -1.95
N HIS A 275 10.07 3.54 -1.02
CA HIS A 275 10.81 4.76 -1.35
C HIS A 275 12.12 4.41 -2.08
N ARG A 276 12.38 5.08 -3.20
CA ARG A 276 13.59 4.90 -4.01
C ARG A 276 14.12 6.26 -4.45
N THR A 277 15.43 6.37 -4.46
CA THR A 277 16.18 7.42 -5.14
C THR A 277 16.79 6.78 -6.36
N SER A 278 16.25 7.10 -7.53
CA SER A 278 16.82 6.71 -8.82
C SER A 278 17.77 7.80 -9.24
N VAL A 279 19.05 7.47 -9.39
CA VAL A 279 20.10 8.47 -9.61
C VAL A 279 20.47 8.56 -11.08
N ASN A 280 21.10 9.68 -11.46
CA ASN A 280 21.76 9.85 -12.76
C ASN A 280 20.80 9.77 -13.96
N HIS A 281 19.69 10.47 -13.85
CA HIS A 281 18.76 10.65 -14.96
C HIS A 281 19.12 11.92 -15.74
N LYS A 282 19.39 11.80 -17.04
CA LYS A 282 19.67 12.94 -17.92
C LYS A 282 18.37 13.68 -18.24
N VAL A 283 18.36 15.00 -18.11
CA VAL A 283 17.29 15.88 -18.60
C VAL A 283 17.53 16.11 -20.09
N TYR A 284 16.57 15.79 -20.94
CA TYR A 284 16.65 16.00 -22.39
C TYR A 284 15.99 17.29 -22.84
N ARG A 285 14.94 17.72 -22.14
CA ARG A 285 14.27 18.98 -22.42
C ARG A 285 13.58 19.47 -21.16
N VAL A 286 13.67 20.77 -20.93
CA VAL A 286 12.80 21.51 -20.02
C VAL A 286 11.84 22.28 -20.91
N GLY A 287 10.59 21.81 -21.01
CA GLY A 287 9.60 22.38 -21.92
C GLY A 287 8.67 23.36 -21.20
N LYS A 288 8.25 24.40 -21.92
CA LYS A 288 7.29 25.40 -21.44
C LYS A 288 5.86 24.97 -21.74
N GLY A 289 4.97 25.16 -20.77
CA GLY A 289 3.55 24.83 -20.90
C GLY A 289 2.81 25.69 -21.92
N ASP A 290 3.20 26.97 -22.01
CA ASP A 290 2.54 27.98 -22.85
C ASP A 290 2.94 27.90 -24.34
N ALA A 291 3.95 27.10 -24.68
CA ALA A 291 4.45 26.97 -26.04
C ALA A 291 3.71 25.87 -26.81
N ASP A 292 3.02 26.24 -27.89
CA ASP A 292 2.26 25.33 -28.76
C ASP A 292 3.13 24.36 -29.58
N ASP A 293 4.43 24.64 -29.64
CA ASP A 293 5.47 23.90 -30.35
C ASP A 293 6.47 23.22 -29.39
N ASN A 294 6.09 23.00 -28.12
CA ASN A 294 7.00 22.45 -27.12
C ASN A 294 7.52 21.02 -27.39
N ALA A 295 6.92 20.29 -28.34
CA ALA A 295 7.41 19.00 -28.84
C ALA A 295 7.96 19.05 -30.29
N ALA A 296 8.01 20.23 -30.91
CA ALA A 296 8.73 20.45 -32.17
C ALA A 296 10.25 20.42 -31.93
N THR A 297 11.02 20.19 -32.99
CA THR A 297 12.49 20.21 -32.96
C THR A 297 13.02 20.94 -34.20
N GLU A 298 14.32 21.18 -34.28
CA GLU A 298 14.92 21.82 -35.46
C GLU A 298 14.76 20.97 -36.73
N ALA A 299 14.83 19.63 -36.59
CA ALA A 299 14.62 18.69 -37.68
C ALA A 299 13.14 18.42 -38.00
N ASP A 300 12.28 18.49 -36.98
CA ASP A 300 10.83 18.28 -37.09
C ASP A 300 10.07 19.57 -36.77
N VAL A 301 9.77 20.32 -37.83
CA VAL A 301 9.11 21.64 -37.80
C VAL A 301 7.59 21.53 -37.56
N THR A 302 7.04 20.32 -37.45
CA THR A 302 5.60 20.16 -37.20
C THR A 302 5.22 20.76 -35.84
N LYS A 303 4.21 21.64 -35.84
CA LYS A 303 3.71 22.26 -34.61
C LYS A 303 2.93 21.22 -33.81
N LYS A 304 3.57 20.69 -32.77
CA LYS A 304 2.97 19.70 -31.87
C LYS A 304 3.34 19.97 -30.42
N GLN A 305 2.38 19.67 -29.55
CA GLN A 305 2.55 19.70 -28.11
C GLN A 305 2.97 18.33 -27.58
N ILE A 306 3.63 18.29 -26.42
CA ILE A 306 4.10 17.06 -25.78
C ILE A 306 2.97 16.11 -25.36
N THR A 307 1.74 16.62 -25.26
CA THR A 307 0.56 15.82 -24.96
C THR A 307 0.24 14.95 -26.18
N PRO A 308 0.32 13.61 -26.07
CA PRO A 308 0.04 12.74 -27.20
C PRO A 308 -1.43 12.78 -27.59
N MET A 309 -1.76 12.33 -28.80
CA MET A 309 -3.15 12.27 -29.26
C MET A 309 -4.05 11.50 -28.29
N GLY A 310 -5.16 12.11 -27.86
CA GLY A 310 -6.06 11.54 -26.84
C GLY A 310 -5.57 11.71 -25.39
N GLY A 311 -4.43 12.37 -25.19
CA GLY A 311 -3.81 12.63 -23.90
C GLY A 311 -3.05 11.44 -23.33
N PHE A 312 -2.23 11.69 -22.32
CA PHE A 312 -1.52 10.60 -21.64
C PHE A 312 -2.51 9.67 -20.94
N VAL A 313 -2.47 8.38 -21.31
CA VAL A 313 -3.38 7.36 -20.78
C VAL A 313 -3.41 7.36 -19.25
N ARG A 314 -4.59 7.60 -18.68
CA ARG A 314 -4.86 7.72 -17.23
C ARG A 314 -4.19 8.90 -16.53
N TYR A 315 -3.59 9.86 -17.24
CA TYR A 315 -3.13 11.13 -16.71
C TYR A 315 -4.03 12.28 -17.18
N GLY A 316 -4.11 12.48 -18.50
CA GLY A 316 -4.76 13.62 -19.14
C GLY A 316 -3.78 14.44 -19.97
N MET A 317 -4.09 15.72 -20.17
CA MET A 317 -3.25 16.68 -20.88
C MET A 317 -2.16 17.25 -19.95
N VAL A 318 -1.01 17.60 -20.52
CA VAL A 318 0.09 18.30 -19.84
C VAL A 318 0.10 19.73 -20.38
N ASN A 319 -0.37 20.67 -19.57
CA ASN A 319 -0.51 22.08 -19.95
C ASN A 319 0.48 22.99 -19.21
N ASN A 320 1.25 22.45 -18.26
CA ASN A 320 2.25 23.22 -17.52
C ASN A 320 3.65 22.89 -18.05
N ASP A 321 4.63 23.63 -17.55
CA ASP A 321 6.05 23.31 -17.74
C ASP A 321 6.33 21.85 -17.38
N PHE A 322 7.19 21.20 -18.15
CA PHE A 322 7.52 19.79 -17.96
C PHE A 322 9.02 19.53 -18.06
N VAL A 323 9.44 18.45 -17.43
CA VAL A 323 10.80 17.92 -17.56
C VAL A 323 10.73 16.58 -18.27
N MET A 324 11.46 16.46 -19.37
CA MET A 324 11.64 15.22 -20.09
C MET A 324 12.95 14.55 -19.65
N VAL A 325 12.82 13.33 -19.14
CA VAL A 325 13.90 12.61 -18.49
C VAL A 325 14.19 11.30 -19.21
N LYS A 326 15.47 10.99 -19.42
CA LYS A 326 15.92 9.72 -20.00
C LYS A 326 15.40 8.51 -19.19
N GLY A 327 14.79 7.58 -19.92
CA GLY A 327 14.38 6.27 -19.42
C GLY A 327 13.16 6.32 -18.51
N SER A 328 13.04 5.30 -17.66
CA SER A 328 11.91 5.15 -16.74
C SER A 328 12.24 5.68 -15.34
N VAL A 329 11.29 6.36 -14.73
CA VAL A 329 11.40 6.85 -13.35
C VAL A 329 10.49 6.07 -12.38
N PRO A 330 10.81 5.99 -11.07
CA PRO A 330 10.04 5.19 -10.13
C PRO A 330 8.61 5.72 -9.92
N GLY A 331 7.62 4.83 -9.97
CA GLY A 331 6.24 5.17 -9.61
C GLY A 331 5.25 5.01 -10.76
N VAL A 332 3.97 5.19 -10.42
CA VAL A 332 2.85 5.18 -11.37
C VAL A 332 2.61 6.57 -11.94
N LYS A 333 1.87 6.67 -13.05
CA LYS A 333 1.31 7.94 -13.53
C LYS A 333 0.54 8.64 -12.40
N LYS A 334 0.49 9.98 -12.40
CA LYS A 334 -0.08 10.85 -11.36
C LYS A 334 0.69 10.91 -10.04
N ARG A 335 1.77 10.14 -9.88
CA ARG A 335 2.54 10.14 -8.64
C ARG A 335 3.40 11.40 -8.53
N VAL A 336 3.38 12.03 -7.35
CA VAL A 336 4.32 13.10 -7.02
C VAL A 336 5.73 12.54 -6.87
N MET A 337 6.68 13.23 -7.50
CA MET A 337 8.08 12.89 -7.56
C MET A 337 8.88 14.10 -7.11
N THR A 338 9.99 13.87 -6.44
CA THR A 338 10.92 14.93 -6.07
C THR A 338 12.14 14.80 -6.95
N LEU A 339 12.37 15.80 -7.79
CA LEU A 339 13.57 15.96 -8.60
C LEU A 339 14.59 16.67 -7.73
N ARG A 340 15.82 16.17 -7.70
CA ARG A 340 16.92 16.75 -6.92
C ARG A 340 18.13 16.86 -7.84
N LYS A 341 18.93 17.93 -7.69
CA LYS A 341 20.26 17.97 -8.30
C LYS A 341 21.09 16.76 -7.84
N SER A 342 22.03 16.34 -8.67
CA SER A 342 22.89 15.21 -8.35
C SER A 342 23.68 15.45 -7.05
N MET A 343 23.92 14.37 -6.30
CA MET A 343 24.81 14.41 -5.12
C MET A 343 26.28 14.54 -5.49
N PHE A 344 26.64 14.15 -6.72
CA PHE A 344 28.01 14.06 -7.19
C PHE A 344 28.19 14.92 -8.43
N ILE A 345 29.37 15.52 -8.56
CA ILE A 345 29.76 16.20 -9.78
C ILE A 345 30.01 15.11 -10.84
N HIS A 346 29.30 15.21 -11.97
CA HIS A 346 29.46 14.25 -13.05
C HIS A 346 30.56 14.69 -14.00
N THR A 347 31.57 13.84 -14.16
CA THR A 347 32.70 14.07 -15.08
C THR A 347 32.70 13.13 -16.28
N SER A 348 31.86 12.08 -16.27
CA SER A 348 31.80 11.11 -17.36
C SER A 348 31.29 11.76 -18.65
N ARG A 349 31.90 11.42 -19.79
CA ARG A 349 31.50 11.91 -21.13
C ARG A 349 30.00 11.72 -21.41
N LYS A 350 29.43 10.57 -21.02
CA LYS A 350 27.98 10.29 -21.15
C LYS A 350 27.09 11.25 -20.35
N ALA A 351 27.57 11.74 -19.22
CA ALA A 351 26.82 12.67 -18.39
C ALA A 351 26.93 14.11 -18.89
N LEU A 352 28.05 14.48 -19.51
CA LEU A 352 28.31 15.83 -20.05
C LEU A 352 27.89 16.00 -21.51
N GLU A 353 27.45 14.94 -22.17
CA GLU A 353 26.95 14.95 -23.56
C GLU A 353 25.81 15.96 -23.72
N LYS A 354 25.93 16.87 -24.68
CA LYS A 354 24.83 17.76 -25.07
C LYS A 354 23.82 16.97 -25.90
N VAL A 355 22.54 17.16 -25.64
CA VAL A 355 21.49 16.38 -26.29
C VAL A 355 20.70 17.24 -27.24
N GLU A 356 20.84 16.92 -28.52
CA GLU A 356 20.03 17.47 -29.60
C GLU A 356 18.95 16.45 -29.98
N LEU A 357 17.69 16.89 -29.97
CA LEU A 357 16.54 16.05 -30.26
C LEU A 357 16.12 16.27 -31.71
N LYS A 358 15.93 15.18 -32.46
CA LYS A 358 15.46 15.22 -33.85
C LYS A 358 13.96 14.99 -33.98
N TRP A 359 13.39 14.22 -33.06
CA TRP A 359 11.98 13.87 -33.10
C TRP A 359 11.48 13.46 -31.72
N ILE A 360 10.23 13.82 -31.44
CA ILE A 360 9.51 13.45 -30.23
C ILE A 360 8.19 12.81 -30.67
N ASP A 361 7.92 11.61 -30.17
CA ASP A 361 6.68 10.90 -30.48
C ASP A 361 5.49 11.51 -29.70
N THR A 362 4.48 11.96 -30.44
CA THR A 362 3.20 12.47 -29.93
C THR A 362 2.02 11.62 -30.38
N SER A 363 2.28 10.42 -30.90
CA SER A 363 1.24 9.49 -31.30
C SER A 363 0.40 8.98 -30.12
N SER A 364 -0.80 8.45 -30.41
CA SER A 364 -1.69 7.94 -29.37
C SER A 364 -1.09 6.77 -28.60
N GLU A 365 -0.87 6.98 -27.30
CA GLU A 365 -0.47 5.97 -26.33
C GLU A 365 -1.63 5.03 -25.92
N PHE A 366 -2.86 5.32 -26.37
CA PHE A 366 -4.01 4.46 -26.17
C PHE A 366 -4.21 3.56 -27.41
N GLY A 367 -3.66 2.35 -27.35
CA GLY A 367 -3.59 1.44 -28.50
C GLY A 367 -2.28 1.59 -29.25
N HIS A 368 -2.33 1.46 -30.57
CA HIS A 368 -1.18 1.68 -31.46
C HIS A 368 -1.41 2.98 -32.24
N GLY A 369 -0.68 4.03 -31.88
CA GLY A 369 -0.76 5.32 -32.56
C GLY A 369 -0.03 5.29 -33.90
N ALA A 370 -0.76 5.56 -34.99
CA ALA A 370 -0.19 5.65 -36.34
C ALA A 370 0.11 7.09 -36.79
N PHE A 371 -0.53 8.08 -36.16
CA PHE A 371 -0.45 9.50 -36.53
C PHE A 371 0.14 10.31 -35.39
N GLN A 372 0.92 11.34 -35.72
CA GLN A 372 1.53 12.26 -34.76
C GLN A 372 0.59 13.40 -34.38
N THR A 373 -0.21 13.88 -35.35
CA THR A 373 -1.16 14.97 -35.14
C THR A 373 -2.58 14.59 -35.58
N ALA A 374 -3.57 15.31 -35.03
CA ALA A 374 -4.97 15.13 -35.44
C ALA A 374 -5.21 15.55 -36.90
N GLU A 375 -4.44 16.52 -37.39
CA GLU A 375 -4.48 16.99 -38.78
C GLU A 375 -4.00 15.91 -39.74
N GLU A 376 -2.86 15.27 -39.44
CA GLU A 376 -2.34 14.13 -40.20
C GLU A 376 -3.37 13.00 -40.29
N LYS A 377 -4.02 12.66 -39.18
CA LYS A 377 -5.10 11.67 -39.15
C LYS A 377 -6.30 12.08 -40.01
N LYS A 378 -6.70 13.36 -39.97
CA LYS A 378 -7.83 13.87 -40.75
C LYS A 378 -7.52 13.84 -42.25
N LEU A 379 -6.30 14.21 -42.64
CA LEU A 379 -5.83 14.12 -44.02
C LEU A 379 -5.82 12.68 -44.53
N PHE A 380 -5.33 11.74 -43.73
CA PHE A 380 -5.29 10.32 -44.11
C PHE A 380 -6.69 9.70 -44.22
N MET A 381 -7.58 9.97 -43.27
CA MET A 381 -8.91 9.35 -43.22
C MET A 381 -9.91 9.99 -44.20
N GLY A 382 -9.62 11.19 -44.70
CA GLY A 382 -10.54 11.95 -45.54
C GLY A 382 -11.80 12.41 -44.80
N THR A 383 -12.86 12.72 -45.56
CA THR A 383 -14.16 13.13 -45.02
C THR A 383 -14.92 11.91 -44.50
N LEU A 384 -15.18 11.87 -43.20
CA LEU A 384 -15.95 10.78 -42.59
C LEU A 384 -17.44 11.16 -42.51
N LYS A 385 -18.30 10.15 -42.34
CA LYS A 385 -19.76 10.34 -42.19
C LYS A 385 -20.13 11.38 -41.11
N LYS A 386 -19.41 11.40 -39.99
CA LYS A 386 -19.63 12.35 -38.90
C LYS A 386 -19.30 13.79 -39.28
N ASP A 387 -18.35 13.99 -40.20
CA ASP A 387 -17.93 15.31 -40.64
C ASP A 387 -18.99 15.90 -41.59
N LEU A 388 -19.57 15.06 -42.46
CA LEU A 388 -20.71 15.43 -43.32
C LEU A 388 -21.95 15.84 -42.51
N ALA A 389 -22.21 15.18 -41.37
CA ALA A 389 -23.31 15.54 -40.48
C ALA A 389 -23.10 16.92 -39.82
N LEU A 390 -21.87 17.23 -39.40
CA LEU A 390 -21.52 18.55 -38.86
C LEU A 390 -21.63 19.65 -39.93
N ASP A 391 -21.29 19.33 -41.18
CA ASP A 391 -21.45 20.24 -42.31
C ASP A 391 -22.94 20.49 -42.65
N ALA A 392 -23.80 19.48 -42.49
CA ALA A 392 -25.24 19.62 -42.67
C ALA A 392 -25.89 20.47 -41.56
N ASP A 393 -25.52 20.24 -40.29
CA ASP A 393 -26.02 21.00 -39.14
C ASP A 393 -25.53 22.46 -39.18
N SER A 394 -24.28 22.69 -39.59
CA SER A 394 -23.75 24.06 -39.76
C SER A 394 -24.38 24.78 -40.95
N LYS A 395 -24.67 24.10 -42.07
CA LYS A 395 -25.44 24.65 -43.19
C LYS A 395 -26.89 24.97 -42.80
N LEU A 396 -27.55 24.12 -42.02
CA LEU A 396 -28.90 24.39 -41.48
C LEU A 396 -28.90 25.58 -40.50
N ALA A 397 -27.87 25.70 -39.66
CA ALA A 397 -27.71 26.86 -38.77
C ALA A 397 -27.49 28.17 -39.53
N ILE A 398 -26.78 28.14 -40.67
CA ILE A 398 -26.59 29.30 -41.55
C ILE A 398 -27.90 29.64 -42.30
N PHE A 399 -28.61 28.63 -42.81
CA PHE A 399 -29.89 28.82 -43.52
C PHE A 399 -30.98 29.41 -42.62
N SER A 400 -31.00 29.06 -41.33
CA SER A 400 -31.90 29.65 -40.33
C SER A 400 -31.59 31.11 -39.98
N ARG A 401 -30.36 31.59 -40.25
CA ARG A 401 -29.95 33.00 -40.05
C ARG A 401 -30.19 33.87 -41.28
N GLN A 402 -30.29 33.28 -42.47
CA GLN A 402 -30.57 34.01 -43.72
C GLN A 402 -32.07 34.19 -43.99
N THR A 403 -32.95 33.43 -43.34
CA THR A 403 -34.42 33.56 -43.51
C THR A 403 -35.07 34.71 -42.72
N THR A 404 -34.31 35.49 -41.93
CA THR A 404 -34.83 36.67 -41.20
C THR A 404 -34.58 38.01 -41.88
N TYR A 405 -34.08 38.05 -43.12
CA TYR A 405 -33.90 39.30 -43.86
C TYR A 405 -34.45 39.20 -45.29
N VAL A 406 -35.40 40.09 -45.59
CA VAL A 406 -35.98 40.52 -46.90
C VAL A 406 -37.38 40.02 -47.27
N ALA A 407 -38.40 40.83 -46.93
CA ALA A 407 -39.42 41.45 -47.82
C ALA A 407 -40.55 42.13 -46.95
N ALA A 408 -40.53 43.43 -46.60
CA ALA A 408 -40.83 44.68 -47.35
C ALA A 408 -42.36 45.00 -47.50
N PRO A 409 -42.84 46.27 -47.66
CA PRO A 409 -42.37 47.60 -47.21
C PRO A 409 -43.45 48.47 -46.47
N ARG A 410 -43.00 49.62 -45.92
CA ARG A 410 -43.78 50.70 -45.27
C ARG A 410 -44.67 51.48 -46.23
N LEU A 411 -45.84 51.97 -45.77
CA LEU A 411 -46.35 53.33 -46.05
C LEU A 411 -47.44 53.78 -45.04
N LEU A 412 -47.32 55.05 -44.64
CA LEU A 412 -48.33 55.99 -44.10
C LEU A 412 -48.86 55.85 -42.64
N LEU A 413 -48.32 56.72 -41.77
CA LEU A 413 -48.99 57.42 -40.65
C LEU A 413 -50.30 58.09 -41.13
N PRO A 414 -51.30 58.45 -40.28
CA PRO A 414 -51.07 59.23 -39.04
C PRO A 414 -52.09 59.09 -37.88
N LEU A 415 -51.83 59.86 -36.81
CA LEU A 415 -52.77 60.48 -35.83
C LEU A 415 -53.18 59.74 -34.53
N LEU A 416 -52.83 60.43 -33.44
CA LEU A 416 -53.62 60.79 -32.25
C LEU A 416 -53.86 59.78 -31.10
N ARG A 417 -53.38 60.23 -29.92
CA ARG A 417 -54.01 60.18 -28.57
C ARG A 417 -54.31 58.78 -28.00
N THR A 418 -54.03 58.44 -26.73
CA THR A 418 -54.04 59.21 -25.49
C THR A 418 -53.31 58.45 -24.39
N ARG A 419 -52.83 59.22 -23.40
CA ARG A 419 -52.31 58.85 -22.08
C ARG A 419 -52.99 57.65 -21.40
N ALA A 420 -52.19 56.81 -20.73
CA ALA A 420 -52.43 56.43 -19.33
C ALA A 420 -51.14 55.87 -18.69
N SER A 421 -50.67 56.62 -17.71
CA SER A 421 -49.71 56.27 -16.67
C SER A 421 -50.15 55.07 -15.82
N VAL A 422 -49.20 54.38 -15.17
CA VAL A 422 -49.01 54.38 -13.70
C VAL A 422 -48.01 53.29 -13.29
N GLN A 423 -47.12 53.69 -12.37
CA GLN A 423 -46.06 52.93 -11.70
C GLN A 423 -46.58 51.82 -10.77
N ARG A 424 -45.74 50.80 -10.51
CA ARG A 424 -45.59 50.09 -9.21
C ARG A 424 -44.29 49.27 -9.26
N ALA A 425 -43.22 49.62 -8.55
CA ALA A 425 -42.99 49.56 -7.09
C ALA A 425 -42.80 48.13 -6.55
N ARG A 426 -41.62 47.91 -5.96
CA ARG A 426 -41.17 46.73 -5.22
C ARG A 426 -41.71 46.76 -3.78
N HIS A 427 -41.99 45.59 -3.20
CA HIS A 427 -41.68 45.10 -1.83
C HIS A 427 -42.54 43.84 -1.54
N PHE A 428 -41.94 42.68 -1.24
CA PHE A 428 -41.61 42.13 0.10
C PHE A 428 -42.83 41.74 0.96
N SER A 429 -42.99 40.44 1.26
CA SER A 429 -43.17 39.85 2.61
C SER A 429 -43.87 38.47 2.59
N ASP A 430 -43.23 37.53 3.31
CA ASP A 430 -43.74 36.54 4.28
C ASP A 430 -44.85 35.49 4.00
N SER A 431 -44.53 34.30 4.52
CA SER A 431 -45.28 33.04 4.70
C SER A 431 -46.53 33.13 5.62
N PRO A 432 -47.42 32.10 5.67
CA PRO A 432 -47.28 31.06 6.72
C PRO A 432 -47.80 29.64 6.37
N SER A 433 -47.58 28.74 7.34
CA SER A 433 -47.86 27.30 7.55
C SER A 433 -49.33 26.85 7.64
N THR A 434 -49.60 25.53 7.51
CA THR A 434 -50.24 24.58 8.50
C THR A 434 -50.52 23.21 7.82
N ASP A 435 -49.92 22.10 8.31
CA ASP A 435 -50.51 20.97 9.10
C ASP A 435 -51.11 19.84 8.21
N ALA A 436 -50.98 18.52 8.45
CA ALA A 436 -50.98 17.69 9.67
C ALA A 436 -50.26 16.33 9.39
N ASN A 437 -49.41 15.77 10.28
CA ASN A 437 -49.68 14.84 11.43
C ASN A 437 -49.81 13.35 10.98
N ALA A 438 -49.29 12.27 11.58
CA ALA A 438 -48.67 11.91 12.87
C ALA A 438 -47.77 10.63 12.60
N ASP A 439 -46.86 10.11 13.43
CA ASP A 439 -47.04 9.72 14.82
C ASP A 439 -45.69 9.40 15.54
N ARG A 440 -45.64 9.86 16.80
CA ARG A 440 -45.08 9.28 18.06
C ARG A 440 -43.57 9.09 18.36
N ARG A 441 -43.17 9.90 19.35
CA ARG A 441 -42.10 9.82 20.38
C ARG A 441 -42.35 8.65 21.39
N PRO A 442 -41.61 8.45 22.54
CA PRO A 442 -40.59 9.31 23.18
C PRO A 442 -39.36 8.64 23.85
N ALA A 443 -38.54 9.55 24.37
CA ALA A 443 -37.26 9.45 25.07
C ALA A 443 -37.30 8.82 26.47
N HIS A 444 -36.12 8.43 27.00
CA HIS A 444 -35.66 8.93 28.30
C HIS A 444 -34.13 8.88 28.48
N ARG A 445 -33.64 9.88 29.24
CA ARG A 445 -32.25 10.21 29.63
C ARG A 445 -31.62 9.19 30.60
N SER A 446 -30.28 9.11 30.57
CA SER A 446 -29.40 9.42 31.73
C SER A 446 -27.92 9.41 31.29
N THR A 447 -27.27 10.56 31.19
CA THR A 447 -26.18 11.01 32.09
C THR A 447 -25.37 9.89 32.78
N THR A 448 -24.10 9.76 32.40
CA THR A 448 -22.98 9.90 33.35
C THR A 448 -21.66 10.16 32.61
N ARG A 449 -20.95 11.17 33.14
CA ARG A 449 -19.56 11.51 32.86
C ARG A 449 -18.65 10.36 33.25
N ARG A 450 -17.53 10.20 32.52
CA ARG A 450 -16.18 10.11 33.10
C ARG A 450 -15.15 10.20 31.96
N GLY A 451 -14.46 11.33 31.91
CA GLY A 451 -13.21 11.45 31.16
C GLY A 451 -12.08 10.84 31.97
N TRP A 452 -11.15 10.17 31.28
CA TRP A 452 -9.86 9.80 31.87
C TRP A 452 -8.74 10.38 31.02
N TRP A 453 -8.05 11.32 31.66
CA TRP A 453 -6.73 11.81 31.32
C TRP A 453 -5.71 10.68 31.47
N CYS A 454 -4.83 10.50 30.49
CA CYS A 454 -3.57 9.80 30.72
C CYS A 454 -2.49 10.84 31.01
N ARG A 455 -2.24 11.03 32.31
CA ARG A 455 -1.18 11.87 32.87
C ARG A 455 0.13 11.06 32.90
N PHE A 456 1.15 11.69 32.38
CA PHE A 456 2.57 11.39 32.56
C PHE A 456 2.92 11.42 34.06
N SER A 457 3.55 10.39 34.61
CA SER A 457 4.27 10.53 35.89
C SER A 457 5.54 9.69 35.90
N THR A 458 6.63 10.41 36.15
CA THR A 458 7.96 9.99 36.56
C THR A 458 7.92 9.27 37.91
N ARG A 459 8.70 8.19 38.07
CA ARG A 459 9.14 7.73 39.40
C ARG A 459 10.65 7.51 39.38
N ARG A 460 11.32 8.17 40.31
CA ARG A 460 12.76 8.18 40.59
C ARG A 460 13.01 7.32 41.83
N SER A 461 14.09 6.55 41.79
CA SER A 461 14.93 5.97 42.86
C SER A 461 14.34 5.44 44.18
N SER A 462 14.73 4.23 44.56
CA SER A 462 15.52 4.01 45.80
C SER A 462 16.11 2.60 45.84
N SER A 463 17.36 2.56 46.30
CA SER A 463 18.19 1.41 46.66
C SER A 463 17.77 0.81 48.01
N ASN A 464 17.87 -0.51 48.18
CA ASN A 464 18.78 -1.08 49.20
C ASN A 464 18.86 -2.61 49.17
N ASN A 465 20.09 -3.05 49.48
CA ASN A 465 20.62 -4.39 49.64
C ASN A 465 19.82 -5.33 50.55
N LYS A 466 19.81 -6.63 50.19
CA LYS A 466 20.11 -7.70 51.14
C LYS A 466 21.00 -8.77 50.49
N THR A 467 22.14 -8.95 51.14
CA THR A 467 23.21 -9.94 51.01
C THR A 467 22.73 -11.37 51.18
N VAL A 468 23.24 -12.30 50.37
CA VAL A 468 23.50 -13.69 50.79
C VAL A 468 24.88 -14.11 50.27
N THR A 469 25.67 -14.59 51.22
CA THR A 469 27.07 -14.99 51.22
C THR A 469 27.37 -16.22 50.36
N ALA A 470 28.53 -16.21 49.71
CA ALA A 470 29.13 -17.35 49.04
C ALA A 470 29.94 -18.21 50.03
N THR A 471 29.86 -19.54 49.90
CA THR A 471 30.93 -20.49 50.25
C THR A 471 30.98 -21.62 49.21
N PRO A 472 32.15 -22.25 48.99
CA PRO A 472 32.49 -22.96 47.75
C PRO A 472 32.32 -24.48 47.88
N THR A 473 32.00 -25.19 46.79
CA THR A 473 32.10 -26.66 46.78
C THR A 473 32.45 -27.22 45.40
N SER A 474 33.67 -27.73 45.33
CA SER A 474 34.15 -28.93 44.63
C SER A 474 33.68 -29.21 43.20
N THR A 475 34.59 -28.98 42.26
CA THR A 475 34.66 -29.66 40.95
C THR A 475 34.65 -31.19 41.12
N ARG A 476 33.77 -31.88 40.38
CA ARG A 476 33.76 -33.34 40.24
C ARG A 476 34.16 -33.69 38.80
N PRO A 477 35.08 -34.63 38.56
CA PRO A 477 35.63 -34.89 37.23
C PRO A 477 34.64 -35.70 36.36
N ALA A 478 34.74 -35.50 35.05
CA ALA A 478 33.98 -36.22 34.02
C ALA A 478 34.38 -37.72 33.98
N PRO A 479 33.44 -38.63 33.66
CA PRO A 479 33.76 -40.05 33.46
C PRO A 479 34.52 -40.28 32.15
N PRO A 480 35.38 -41.32 32.07
CA PRO A 480 36.17 -41.62 30.88
C PRO A 480 35.30 -42.20 29.74
N PRO A 481 35.75 -42.10 28.48
CA PRO A 481 35.01 -42.58 27.32
C PRO A 481 34.98 -44.11 27.28
N SER A 482 33.79 -44.71 27.19
CA SER A 482 33.63 -46.14 26.93
C SER A 482 34.06 -46.47 25.50
N ALA A 483 34.89 -47.50 25.36
CA ALA A 483 35.35 -48.05 24.10
C ALA A 483 34.18 -48.43 23.18
N ALA A 484 34.37 -48.20 21.88
CA ALA A 484 33.45 -48.62 20.83
C ALA A 484 33.32 -50.15 20.80
N ALA A 485 32.11 -50.66 21.04
CA ALA A 485 31.75 -52.01 20.65
C ALA A 485 31.44 -52.00 19.14
N MET A 486 32.22 -52.76 18.38
CA MET A 486 31.93 -53.07 16.97
C MET A 486 30.60 -53.85 16.90
N ALA A 487 29.78 -53.55 15.89
CA ALA A 487 28.52 -54.26 15.65
C ALA A 487 28.78 -55.77 15.52
N SER A 488 27.98 -56.60 16.19
CA SER A 488 28.05 -58.06 16.08
C SER A 488 27.70 -58.52 14.67
N ASP A 489 28.27 -59.64 14.23
CA ASP A 489 28.04 -60.21 12.89
C ASP A 489 26.55 -60.43 12.59
N ASP A 490 25.71 -60.66 13.61
CA ASP A 490 24.25 -60.74 13.48
C ASP A 490 23.61 -59.41 13.05
N ASP A 491 24.12 -58.27 13.52
CA ASP A 491 23.62 -56.94 13.13
C ASP A 491 24.04 -56.59 11.70
N TYR A 492 25.18 -57.12 11.25
CA TYR A 492 25.67 -56.96 9.89
C TYR A 492 24.88 -57.84 8.90
N MET A 493 24.58 -59.07 9.26
CA MET A 493 23.72 -59.97 8.48
C MET A 493 22.29 -59.44 8.39
N ALA A 494 21.74 -58.91 9.49
CA ALA A 494 20.42 -58.26 9.48
C ALA A 494 20.36 -57.00 8.59
N PHE A 495 21.48 -56.29 8.45
CA PHE A 495 21.59 -55.14 7.55
C PHE A 495 21.67 -55.57 6.08
N LEU A 496 22.43 -56.61 5.76
CA LEU A 496 22.54 -57.15 4.40
C LEU A 496 21.23 -57.78 3.92
N ASP A 497 20.54 -58.52 4.79
CA ASP A 497 19.22 -59.10 4.48
C ASP A 497 18.15 -58.02 4.29
N LYS A 498 18.28 -56.88 4.99
CA LYS A 498 17.38 -55.73 4.84
C LYS A 498 17.66 -54.94 3.57
N ALA A 499 18.90 -54.90 3.11
CA ALA A 499 19.28 -54.22 1.88
C ALA A 499 18.95 -55.03 0.62
N ASN A 500 18.92 -56.37 0.73
CA ASN A 500 18.69 -57.28 -0.39
C ASN A 500 17.22 -57.74 -0.54
N ARG A 501 16.31 -57.34 0.36
CA ARG A 501 14.87 -57.59 0.19
C ARG A 501 14.29 -56.76 -0.96
N ASP A 502 13.55 -57.42 -1.83
CA ASP A 502 12.90 -56.83 -2.99
C ASP A 502 11.93 -55.71 -2.56
N PRO A 503 12.04 -54.46 -3.07
CA PRO A 503 11.14 -53.37 -2.71
C PRO A 503 9.65 -53.63 -3.02
N ALA A 504 9.33 -54.69 -3.78
CA ALA A 504 7.95 -55.15 -4.00
C ALA A 504 7.35 -55.92 -2.80
N GLU A 505 8.14 -56.54 -1.91
CA GLU A 505 7.61 -57.18 -0.70
C GLU A 505 7.20 -56.15 0.38
N GLY A 506 7.81 -54.96 0.35
CA GLY A 506 7.40 -53.81 1.15
C GLY A 506 6.02 -53.27 0.77
N THR A 507 5.57 -53.51 -0.47
CA THR A 507 4.19 -53.21 -0.88
C THR A 507 3.18 -54.23 -0.40
N ALA A 508 3.56 -55.50 -0.18
CA ALA A 508 2.66 -56.53 0.35
C ALA A 508 2.47 -56.43 1.88
N SER A 509 3.45 -55.91 2.60
CA SER A 509 3.35 -55.61 4.04
C SER A 509 2.71 -54.23 4.32
N ALA A 510 2.93 -53.23 3.46
CA ALA A 510 2.15 -51.98 3.49
C ALA A 510 0.71 -52.13 2.94
N LEU A 511 0.39 -53.26 2.30
CA LEU A 511 -0.98 -53.67 1.94
C LEU A 511 -1.64 -54.59 2.99
N LYS A 512 -0.90 -55.09 3.99
CA LYS A 512 -1.48 -55.76 5.17
C LYS A 512 -1.81 -54.79 6.32
N GLU A 513 -1.18 -53.61 6.39
CA GLU A 513 -1.63 -52.53 7.28
C GLU A 513 -2.64 -51.55 6.63
N LYS A 514 -2.84 -51.64 5.31
CA LYS A 514 -3.96 -50.98 4.60
C LYS A 514 -5.23 -51.85 4.53
N LYS A 515 -5.49 -52.59 5.60
CA LYS A 515 -6.77 -53.25 5.84
C LYS A 515 -7.25 -53.08 7.29
N ALA A 516 -6.84 -52.01 7.98
CA ALA A 516 -7.69 -51.41 9.00
C ALA A 516 -8.52 -50.33 8.28
N GLY A 517 -9.82 -50.57 8.13
CA GLY A 517 -10.73 -49.64 7.49
C GLY A 517 -10.65 -48.26 8.12
N ALA A 518 -11.01 -47.22 7.37
CA ALA A 518 -11.28 -45.91 7.97
C ALA A 518 -12.20 -46.13 9.17
N VAL A 519 -11.69 -45.89 10.39
CA VAL A 519 -12.45 -46.14 11.62
C VAL A 519 -13.55 -45.08 11.66
N GLU A 520 -14.73 -45.42 11.15
CA GLU A 520 -15.86 -44.51 11.14
C GLU A 520 -16.69 -44.76 12.41
N PHE A 521 -16.57 -43.81 13.35
CA PHE A 521 -17.28 -43.90 14.63
C PHE A 521 -18.77 -43.66 14.45
N LYS A 522 -19.57 -44.50 15.09
CA LYS A 522 -21.04 -44.48 15.01
C LYS A 522 -21.59 -43.22 15.67
N ALA A 523 -22.23 -42.36 14.88
CA ALA A 523 -22.86 -41.12 15.38
C ALA A 523 -24.34 -41.29 15.76
N VAL A 524 -25.11 -42.09 15.01
CA VAL A 524 -26.55 -42.28 15.26
C VAL A 524 -26.89 -43.78 15.35
N GLY A 525 -27.64 -44.15 16.40
CA GLY A 525 -28.17 -45.51 16.58
C GLY A 525 -29.31 -45.82 15.61
N LYS A 526 -29.41 -47.07 15.11
CA LYS A 526 -30.52 -47.50 14.25
C LYS A 526 -31.86 -47.29 14.99
N GLY A 527 -32.75 -46.47 14.43
CA GLY A 527 -34.11 -46.24 14.96
C GLY A 527 -34.25 -45.14 16.03
N VAL A 528 -33.25 -44.27 16.22
CA VAL A 528 -33.30 -43.18 17.21
C VAL A 528 -33.43 -41.83 16.51
N SER A 529 -34.45 -41.04 16.86
CA SER A 529 -34.66 -39.69 16.33
C SER A 529 -33.73 -38.67 17.01
N VAL A 530 -33.07 -37.84 16.21
CA VAL A 530 -32.21 -36.75 16.70
C VAL A 530 -33.07 -35.58 17.20
N PRO A 531 -32.79 -34.99 18.38
CA PRO A 531 -33.47 -33.80 18.87
C PRO A 531 -33.40 -32.59 17.91
N GLU A 532 -34.52 -31.89 17.74
CA GLU A 532 -34.65 -30.70 16.87
C GLU A 532 -33.59 -29.60 17.13
N PRO A 533 -33.20 -29.28 18.39
CA PRO A 533 -32.17 -28.26 18.64
C PRO A 533 -30.80 -28.57 18.02
N LEU A 534 -30.46 -29.85 17.87
CA LEU A 534 -29.18 -30.28 17.31
C LEU A 534 -29.19 -30.24 15.78
N VAL A 535 -30.35 -30.54 15.18
CA VAL A 535 -30.56 -30.45 13.74
C VAL A 535 -30.47 -28.99 13.27
N ALA A 536 -30.96 -28.04 14.06
CA ALA A 536 -30.87 -26.61 13.75
C ALA A 536 -29.40 -26.09 13.67
N VAL A 537 -28.50 -26.62 14.50
CA VAL A 537 -27.08 -26.25 14.50
C VAL A 537 -26.29 -26.97 13.39
N ALA A 538 -26.72 -28.17 13.01
CA ALA A 538 -26.06 -29.02 12.01
C ALA A 538 -26.65 -28.93 10.57
N GLY A 539 -27.73 -28.16 10.35
CA GLY A 539 -28.44 -28.03 9.07
C GLY A 539 -27.73 -27.20 7.98
N GLU A 540 -28.40 -26.89 6.87
CA GLU A 540 -27.83 -26.11 5.75
C GLU A 540 -27.42 -24.69 6.19
N GLY A 541 -26.09 -24.44 6.22
CA GLY A 541 -25.50 -23.22 6.77
C GLY A 541 -25.04 -23.33 8.25
N GLY A 542 -25.02 -24.55 8.79
CA GLY A 542 -24.68 -24.89 10.17
C GLY A 542 -23.27 -24.50 10.62
N ARG A 543 -23.01 -24.67 11.92
CA ARG A 543 -21.74 -24.28 12.55
C ARG A 543 -20.63 -25.25 12.13
N PHE A 544 -19.45 -24.72 11.85
CA PHE A 544 -18.26 -25.50 11.51
C PHE A 544 -17.26 -25.46 12.64
N TYR A 545 -16.60 -26.60 12.90
CA TYR A 545 -15.47 -26.62 13.81
C TYR A 545 -14.22 -26.16 13.06
N THR A 546 -13.70 -25.01 13.45
CA THR A 546 -12.55 -24.37 12.78
C THR A 546 -11.26 -25.08 13.17
N SER A 547 -10.80 -25.97 12.30
CA SER A 547 -9.52 -26.66 12.35
C SER A 547 -8.98 -26.81 10.92
N ASP A 548 -7.78 -27.36 10.72
CA ASP A 548 -7.26 -27.61 9.37
C ASP A 548 -8.18 -28.53 8.50
N ALA A 549 -9.19 -29.16 9.11
CA ALA A 549 -10.22 -29.96 8.43
C ALA A 549 -11.44 -29.14 7.95
N ASP A 550 -11.79 -28.04 8.64
CA ASP A 550 -13.00 -27.21 8.42
C ASP A 550 -14.29 -28.03 8.16
N GLU A 551 -14.59 -29.03 9.00
CA GLU A 551 -15.77 -29.90 8.86
C GLU A 551 -16.98 -29.39 9.69
N PRO A 552 -18.22 -29.61 9.19
CA PRO A 552 -19.44 -29.21 9.91
C PRO A 552 -19.68 -30.11 11.13
N PHE A 553 -20.39 -29.59 12.14
CA PHE A 553 -20.85 -30.42 13.25
C PHE A 553 -21.91 -31.43 12.78
N VAL A 554 -21.76 -32.68 13.20
CA VAL A 554 -22.66 -33.80 12.89
C VAL A 554 -23.43 -34.20 14.16
N PRO A 555 -24.77 -34.34 14.10
CA PRO A 555 -25.55 -34.73 15.26
C PRO A 555 -25.30 -36.18 15.68
N VAL A 556 -25.32 -36.40 17.00
CA VAL A 556 -25.08 -37.67 17.67
C VAL A 556 -26.32 -38.04 18.48
N ALA A 557 -26.79 -39.28 18.34
CA ALA A 557 -27.88 -39.84 19.13
C ALA A 557 -27.66 -41.35 19.32
N LEU A 558 -27.22 -41.76 20.50
CA LEU A 558 -26.92 -43.15 20.87
C LEU A 558 -27.77 -43.58 22.07
N LYS A 559 -28.08 -44.89 22.16
CA LYS A 559 -28.83 -45.46 23.29
C LYS A 559 -27.86 -45.93 24.36
N LEU A 560 -28.05 -45.50 25.61
CA LEU A 560 -27.27 -45.96 26.76
C LEU A 560 -27.85 -47.29 27.28
N GLY A 561 -27.01 -48.21 27.74
CA GLY A 561 -27.47 -49.50 28.30
C GLY A 561 -28.24 -49.30 29.60
N SER A 562 -29.16 -50.21 29.93
CA SER A 562 -30.16 -50.09 31.02
C SER A 562 -29.61 -50.21 32.46
N GLY A 563 -28.53 -49.50 32.79
CA GLY A 563 -27.90 -49.55 34.11
C GLY A 563 -26.93 -48.42 34.47
N SER A 564 -26.65 -47.47 33.57
CA SER A 564 -25.81 -46.30 33.88
C SER A 564 -26.63 -45.01 33.83
N SER A 565 -26.83 -44.37 34.98
CA SER A 565 -27.54 -43.10 35.12
C SER A 565 -26.57 -41.92 35.16
N GLY A 566 -25.74 -41.76 34.12
CA GLY A 566 -24.71 -40.72 34.03
C GLY A 566 -24.04 -40.63 32.66
N LEU A 567 -23.20 -39.61 32.47
CA LEU A 567 -22.35 -39.46 31.29
C LEU A 567 -21.32 -40.61 31.23
N PRO A 568 -21.09 -41.24 30.06
CA PRO A 568 -20.24 -42.42 29.95
C PRO A 568 -18.77 -42.12 30.22
N ASP A 569 -18.07 -43.07 30.84
CA ASP A 569 -16.62 -43.01 31.01
C ASP A 569 -15.87 -43.35 29.70
N GLU A 570 -14.56 -43.14 29.65
CA GLU A 570 -13.72 -43.27 28.43
C GLU A 570 -13.91 -44.60 27.71
N GLU A 571 -13.89 -45.71 28.45
CA GLU A 571 -14.10 -47.05 27.89
C GLU A 571 -15.55 -47.31 27.45
N GLU A 572 -16.52 -46.75 28.18
CA GLU A 572 -17.94 -46.89 27.86
C GLU A 572 -18.27 -46.15 26.57
N LEU A 573 -17.74 -44.93 26.40
CA LEU A 573 -17.87 -44.16 25.18
C LEU A 573 -17.18 -44.88 24.01
N ALA A 574 -15.97 -45.40 24.21
CA ALA A 574 -15.25 -46.16 23.17
C ALA A 574 -16.04 -47.39 22.69
N LYS A 575 -16.72 -48.10 23.60
CA LYS A 575 -17.63 -49.21 23.26
C LYS A 575 -18.86 -48.71 22.50
N LEU A 576 -19.47 -47.60 22.92
CA LEU A 576 -20.68 -47.04 22.30
C LEU A 576 -20.47 -46.53 20.87
N ILE A 577 -19.32 -45.90 20.60
CA ILE A 577 -18.99 -45.37 19.27
C ILE A 577 -18.47 -46.45 18.31
N GLY A 578 -18.27 -47.68 18.80
CA GLY A 578 -17.81 -48.83 18.02
C GLY A 578 -16.32 -48.80 17.72
N HIS A 579 -15.48 -48.36 18.68
CA HIS A 579 -14.03 -48.40 18.52
C HIS A 579 -13.54 -49.85 18.39
N PRO A 580 -12.64 -50.18 17.44
CA PRO A 580 -12.19 -51.56 17.20
C PRO A 580 -11.53 -52.21 18.42
N ASP A 581 -10.85 -51.43 19.26
CA ASP A 581 -10.27 -51.84 20.54
C ASP A 581 -10.60 -50.81 21.63
N PRO A 582 -11.59 -51.04 22.52
CA PRO A 582 -12.01 -50.02 23.50
C PRO A 582 -10.99 -49.77 24.61
N ALA A 583 -10.21 -50.78 25.01
CA ALA A 583 -9.18 -50.65 26.05
C ALA A 583 -7.90 -49.93 25.59
N LYS A 584 -7.76 -49.66 24.29
CA LYS A 584 -6.64 -48.92 23.69
C LYS A 584 -7.08 -47.62 23.02
N ALA A 585 -8.33 -47.22 23.21
CA ALA A 585 -8.84 -45.99 22.65
C ALA A 585 -8.23 -44.80 23.43
N GLU A 586 -7.55 -43.90 22.73
CA GLU A 586 -7.11 -42.62 23.32
C GLU A 586 -8.31 -41.68 23.36
N VAL A 587 -9.10 -41.76 24.43
CA VAL A 587 -10.22 -40.87 24.73
C VAL A 587 -9.84 -39.98 25.90
N GLU A 588 -9.97 -38.66 25.72
CA GLU A 588 -9.67 -37.68 26.76
C GLU A 588 -10.93 -36.89 27.09
N ILE A 589 -11.28 -36.84 28.39
CA ILE A 589 -12.41 -36.06 28.90
C ILE A 589 -11.96 -34.62 29.15
N MET A 590 -12.69 -33.66 28.57
CA MET A 590 -12.44 -32.23 28.71
C MET A 590 -13.68 -31.50 29.22
N ASP A 591 -13.44 -30.46 30.01
CA ASP A 591 -14.50 -29.53 30.39
C ASP A 591 -14.86 -28.60 29.20
N PRO A 592 -16.15 -28.28 28.98
CA PRO A 592 -16.57 -27.43 27.87
C PRO A 592 -15.92 -26.04 27.86
N VAL A 593 -15.56 -25.51 29.03
CA VAL A 593 -14.92 -24.20 29.19
C VAL A 593 -13.47 -24.23 28.70
N ASP A 594 -12.76 -25.33 28.94
CA ASP A 594 -11.36 -25.48 28.51
C ASP A 594 -11.27 -25.78 27.01
N TRP A 595 -12.22 -26.56 26.48
CA TRP A 595 -12.34 -26.83 25.05
C TRP A 595 -12.68 -25.58 24.22
N ASP A 596 -13.57 -24.71 24.72
CA ASP A 596 -13.94 -23.45 24.07
C ASP A 596 -13.52 -22.21 24.88
N ALA A 597 -12.22 -22.11 25.21
CA ALA A 597 -11.67 -20.99 25.96
C ALA A 597 -11.92 -19.61 25.30
N GLY A 598 -12.15 -19.60 23.97
CA GLY A 598 -12.48 -18.40 23.19
C GLY A 598 -13.97 -18.05 23.13
N GLY A 599 -14.85 -18.92 23.63
CA GLY A 599 -16.30 -18.74 23.62
C GLY A 599 -16.94 -18.71 22.23
N GLN A 600 -16.32 -19.39 21.25
CA GLN A 600 -16.73 -19.41 19.85
C GLN A 600 -17.86 -20.39 19.54
N TYR A 601 -18.08 -21.39 20.41
CA TYR A 601 -19.02 -22.50 20.24
C TYR A 601 -20.06 -22.57 21.36
N LYS A 602 -20.36 -21.42 21.99
CA LYS A 602 -21.40 -21.31 23.02
C LYS A 602 -22.78 -21.74 22.52
N ASP A 603 -23.08 -21.42 21.26
CA ASP A 603 -24.30 -21.84 20.57
C ASP A 603 -24.42 -23.37 20.47
N VAL A 604 -23.30 -24.07 20.21
CA VAL A 604 -23.22 -25.53 20.18
C VAL A 604 -23.48 -26.11 21.58
N ILE A 605 -22.80 -25.60 22.61
CA ILE A 605 -22.96 -26.07 24.00
C ILE A 605 -24.39 -25.83 24.51
N ASP A 606 -24.96 -24.66 24.22
CA ASP A 606 -26.33 -24.32 24.62
C ASP A 606 -27.37 -25.20 23.89
N ALA A 607 -27.14 -25.53 22.61
CA ALA A 607 -28.01 -26.46 21.88
C ALA A 607 -27.96 -27.88 22.45
N VAL A 608 -26.78 -28.36 22.81
CA VAL A 608 -26.61 -29.66 23.48
C VAL A 608 -27.27 -29.65 24.85
N ARG A 609 -27.08 -28.60 25.67
CA ARG A 609 -27.74 -28.47 26.98
C ARG A 609 -29.27 -28.44 26.88
N ARG A 610 -29.83 -27.77 25.86
CA ARG A 610 -31.28 -27.80 25.59
C ARG A 610 -31.76 -29.19 25.19
N ALA A 611 -30.98 -29.94 24.41
CA ALA A 611 -31.31 -31.31 24.04
C ALA A 611 -31.26 -32.30 25.22
N GLY A 612 -30.47 -31.99 26.26
CA GLY A 612 -30.40 -32.74 27.52
C GLY A 612 -31.30 -32.22 28.63
N GLU A 613 -32.26 -31.32 28.34
CA GLU A 613 -33.19 -30.73 29.31
C GLU A 613 -32.51 -30.10 30.55
N GLY A 614 -31.29 -29.58 30.38
CA GLY A 614 -30.53 -28.93 31.46
C GLY A 614 -29.51 -29.83 32.17
N ASN A 615 -29.33 -31.07 31.73
CA ASN A 615 -28.27 -31.96 32.22
C ASN A 615 -26.86 -31.47 31.85
N ASP A 616 -25.86 -31.98 32.56
CA ASP A 616 -24.46 -31.63 32.35
C ASP A 616 -23.98 -32.00 30.94
N VAL A 617 -23.11 -31.15 30.39
CA VAL A 617 -22.51 -31.31 29.07
C VAL A 617 -21.02 -31.56 29.25
N ARG A 618 -20.49 -32.57 28.56
CA ARG A 618 -19.08 -32.94 28.61
C ARG A 618 -18.52 -33.08 27.20
N VAL A 619 -17.24 -32.75 27.05
CA VAL A 619 -16.54 -32.85 25.77
C VAL A 619 -15.57 -34.03 25.82
N TYR A 620 -15.60 -34.88 24.80
CA TYR A 620 -14.67 -35.99 24.65
C TYR A 620 -13.84 -35.80 23.39
N ARG A 621 -12.52 -35.95 23.52
CA ARG A 621 -11.57 -35.97 22.40
C ARG A 621 -11.19 -37.40 22.13
N VAL A 622 -11.45 -37.89 20.91
CA VAL A 622 -11.18 -39.27 20.49
C VAL A 622 -10.14 -39.27 19.36
N ALA A 623 -8.99 -39.90 19.57
CA ALA A 623 -7.96 -39.99 18.53
C ALA A 623 -8.38 -40.93 17.38
N LYS A 624 -8.18 -40.50 16.13
CA LYS A 624 -8.49 -41.27 14.90
C LYS A 624 -7.23 -41.74 14.17
N GLY A 625 -6.06 -41.55 14.79
CA GLY A 625 -4.74 -41.88 14.25
C GLY A 625 -4.03 -40.70 13.58
N GLY A 626 -2.71 -40.61 13.82
CA GLY A 626 -1.89 -39.50 13.34
C GLY A 626 -2.26 -38.18 14.01
N VAL A 627 -2.53 -37.16 13.20
CA VAL A 627 -2.88 -35.79 13.65
C VAL A 627 -4.40 -35.53 13.65
N ARG A 628 -5.24 -36.57 13.56
CA ARG A 628 -6.70 -36.44 13.47
C ARG A 628 -7.37 -36.86 14.78
N ALA A 629 -8.27 -36.01 15.29
CA ALA A 629 -9.10 -36.28 16.45
C ALA A 629 -10.57 -35.92 16.17
N GLU A 630 -11.52 -36.61 16.78
CA GLU A 630 -12.94 -36.22 16.78
C GLU A 630 -13.30 -35.65 18.15
N TYR A 631 -13.89 -34.45 18.17
CA TYR A 631 -14.45 -33.85 19.38
C TYR A 631 -15.94 -34.16 19.45
N TRP A 632 -16.39 -34.66 20.59
CA TRP A 632 -17.77 -35.03 20.87
C TRP A 632 -18.30 -34.21 22.04
N VAL A 633 -19.24 -33.31 21.79
CA VAL A 633 -19.93 -32.52 22.81
C VAL A 633 -21.24 -33.22 23.11
N LEU A 634 -21.33 -33.88 24.26
CA LEU A 634 -22.43 -34.82 24.59
C LEU A 634 -23.10 -34.50 25.92
N THR A 635 -24.39 -34.86 26.00
CA THR A 635 -25.20 -34.86 27.22
C THR A 635 -26.12 -36.07 27.25
N THR A 636 -26.68 -36.38 28.41
CA THR A 636 -27.66 -37.46 28.58
C THR A 636 -29.08 -36.89 28.67
N THR A 637 -30.05 -37.54 28.02
CA THR A 637 -31.49 -37.24 28.16
C THR A 637 -32.12 -38.19 29.18
N ALA A 638 -33.25 -37.79 29.78
CA ALA A 638 -34.00 -38.57 30.78
C ALA A 638 -34.33 -40.01 30.32
N ASP A 639 -34.48 -40.24 29.01
CA ASP A 639 -34.75 -41.55 28.40
C ASP A 639 -33.52 -42.48 28.27
N ALA A 640 -32.45 -42.24 29.03
CA ALA A 640 -31.16 -42.95 28.93
C ALA A 640 -30.59 -42.93 27.49
N ARG A 641 -30.63 -41.75 26.85
CA ARG A 641 -30.05 -41.51 25.52
C ARG A 641 -28.87 -40.55 25.63
N LEU A 642 -27.83 -40.81 24.87
CA LEU A 642 -26.67 -39.94 24.73
C LEU A 642 -26.84 -39.11 23.46
N VAL A 643 -26.98 -37.81 23.61
CA VAL A 643 -27.26 -36.87 22.49
C VAL A 643 -26.24 -35.75 22.46
N GLY A 644 -25.91 -35.26 21.26
CA GLY A 644 -25.01 -34.12 21.13
C GLY A 644 -24.49 -33.89 19.71
N LEU A 645 -23.33 -33.26 19.59
CA LEU A 645 -22.71 -32.91 18.30
C LEU A 645 -21.25 -33.37 18.28
N LYS A 646 -20.81 -33.89 17.14
CA LYS A 646 -19.41 -34.24 16.90
C LYS A 646 -18.80 -33.47 15.74
N ALA A 647 -17.50 -33.23 15.78
CA ALA A 647 -16.77 -32.64 14.67
C ALA A 647 -15.35 -33.23 14.56
N LEU A 648 -14.86 -33.36 13.33
CA LEU A 648 -13.49 -33.77 13.06
C LEU A 648 -12.55 -32.58 13.18
N ALA A 649 -11.41 -32.81 13.82
CA ALA A 649 -10.31 -31.88 13.94
C ALA A 649 -9.01 -32.48 13.40
N VAL A 650 -8.21 -31.63 12.75
CA VAL A 650 -6.81 -31.93 12.48
C VAL A 650 -5.97 -31.07 13.42
N GLU A 651 -5.26 -31.71 14.33
CA GLU A 651 -4.42 -31.09 15.35
C GLU A 651 -2.98 -31.02 14.82
N SER A 652 -2.49 -29.82 14.52
CA SER A 652 -1.18 -29.58 13.89
C SER A 652 -0.01 -29.46 14.87
#